data_AF-A0A954XND0-F1
#
_entry.id   AF-A0A954XND0-F1
#
_cell.length_a   1.000
_cell.length_b   1.000
_cell.length_c   1.000
_cell.angle_alpha   90.00
_cell.angle_beta   90.00
_cell.angle_gamma   90.00
#
_symmetry.space_group_name_H-M   'P 1'
#
loop_
_entity.id
_entity.type
_entity.pdbx_description
1 polymer ?
#
loop_
_entity_poly.entity_id
_entity_poly.type
_entity_poly.pdbx_seq_one_letter_code
_entity_poly.pdbx_strand_id
1 'polypeptide(L)'
;MTKISLRLLATTTASLFFTFSGLDQVAQAAPPVTTGLIASFDGANVTTSGSDVTSWNDQSGSGNHATQSLSGSYPTLVAAATTTGTNAILFDGTDDFLDIAPNPSDFDFTSMTWYVVRKADLNDNSRLLTGMYNDIDSLVFGDQYSGQAWASLAGSSNRHRALVRDVSNTFFAADASSTNTDAFFVTGGMWDGNSSTDNVTAILHESSSSRVVGTTSILDNPELSGHLRTRIGAGATYNDIGAIEAPNSPFSGMIAEILIYDRLLSPSEQTSVENYLLSKHIAAGPNTFTWNFDGSGGWADHTKWSDSYYAPPASNDQHAIFGDAIVGDSDIVFVDDDLTVNSVSFTNTLGGSYAIGGLGKVVFDQSSSFASPTIAVSGGSSHQFQTPVQALDNLAITAAGGSLDFNNQLDLSGNTLTISGDVNINHSAVGNGQISVTSGSLGTAGSTSITGSLLSAGTLKIDLGANNTDFFNFSGAASLAGTVDVELEAGYVPSGTYTILTAAGGLSAGSVMLDPSDTSTFELLVQGNSLVLSVLDVENANFDGIGGVDGFDFLAWQRGFGKTTGAVLSDGNADGDSDVDGNDLAIWEDQFGTSGGGGMAAATIPEPSSLLLVAFGAMATVLAGRKRQANLSKVLVLLLCVGLGTMATEVFAAPPITTGLITQLDADTGITLDSGEVSGWADQSGNGNNASNSVIGERPVVISSATPAGTSVLSFDGGDLLDIGPSSDFESQQLTWFVVFQADALDNGRYINGMYEDVDLDAGDTWSGQAWQSFVASSGRHRVNVRDDAQGFHAATSPNNTIDAINYFIGIGSWDGTNGTTDNITNVVVDGLGTVTTSTAVAYDTDPNATLQKHFATRIGGATVYNVAQTAPAPLQNGFDGQIAEVLVYNSLLNSIDTTQVVSYLLSKHFTGVPVPTEFTWDSPDSASWTSATRWTDSAFGPPQTKNQKAILGDAIGSENRTVTILKPVTVNAIEFNNTLGGSYAVAGLDRITLEQSDSLVDPAIEVLSGDHEIQVALTLADDLSVTVTSGSLALNNEINLGGNTLTLSGAVSVNHAIVGGGTVVNLGSIAAATMGADFVNEGIMTIELDALGADSFDIAGNATLSGTLDVRTAAGVEPAGSYTVLTSGGTLDAANLALDPSDAGLYRLSVSGNSLMLTAIPEPASLALACLSTMLLLGRRKAAKGIRE
;
A
#
# COMPACT_ATOMS: atom_id res chain seq x y z
N MET A 1 -45.70 22.44 -2.67
CA MET A 1 -45.86 23.57 -1.73
C MET A 1 -46.79 23.10 -0.60
N THR A 2 -46.45 22.95 0.67
CA THR A 2 -45.28 23.36 1.47
C THR A 2 -45.24 22.48 2.74
N LYS A 3 -44.02 22.17 3.20
CA LYS A 3 -43.61 21.40 4.38
C LYS A 3 -44.35 21.78 5.69
N ILE A 4 -44.50 20.82 6.63
CA ILE A 4 -43.76 20.75 7.93
C ILE A 4 -44.19 19.49 8.70
N SER A 5 -43.18 18.74 9.16
CA SER A 5 -43.15 17.48 9.93
C SER A 5 -43.76 17.61 11.35
N LEU A 6 -44.01 16.59 12.20
CA LEU A 6 -43.32 15.31 12.45
C LEU A 6 -44.23 14.41 13.34
N ARG A 7 -43.90 13.10 13.35
CA ARG A 7 -44.14 12.05 14.36
C ARG A 7 -45.38 11.14 14.27
N LEU A 8 -45.04 9.93 13.82
CA LEU A 8 -45.18 8.66 14.54
C LEU A 8 -46.60 8.08 14.62
N LEU A 9 -46.88 7.09 13.77
CA LEU A 9 -47.66 5.87 14.06
C LEU A 9 -47.77 5.01 12.78
N ALA A 10 -47.73 3.69 12.94
CA ALA A 10 -48.61 2.67 12.32
C ALA A 10 -47.82 1.37 12.06
N THR A 11 -47.93 0.30 12.85
CA THR A 11 -49.02 -0.71 12.93
C THR A 11 -49.59 -1.23 11.60
N THR A 12 -49.38 -2.55 11.46
CA THR A 12 -50.31 -3.64 11.08
C THR A 12 -50.61 -3.92 9.61
N THR A 13 -50.31 -5.16 9.21
CA THR A 13 -51.32 -6.12 8.70
C THR A 13 -50.92 -7.56 9.03
N ALA A 14 -51.92 -8.35 9.44
CA ALA A 14 -51.81 -9.73 9.94
C ALA A 14 -51.88 -10.79 8.83
N SER A 15 -51.32 -11.97 9.07
CA SER A 15 -51.75 -13.22 8.42
C SER A 15 -51.41 -14.47 9.25
N LEU A 16 -52.47 -15.22 9.57
CA LEU A 16 -52.64 -16.67 9.79
C LEU A 16 -51.51 -17.50 10.42
N PHE A 17 -51.79 -17.96 11.65
CA PHE A 17 -51.05 -18.99 12.39
C PHE A 17 -51.25 -20.39 11.78
N PHE A 18 -50.15 -21.01 11.32
CA PHE A 18 -49.96 -22.46 11.35
C PHE A 18 -48.84 -22.76 12.34
N THR A 19 -49.10 -23.67 13.27
CA THR A 19 -48.15 -24.17 14.27
C THR A 19 -47.02 -24.94 13.59
N PHE A 20 -45.81 -24.37 13.62
CA PHE A 20 -44.56 -25.11 13.51
C PHE A 20 -43.97 -25.24 14.91
N SER A 21 -44.19 -26.38 15.54
CA SER A 21 -43.40 -26.85 16.67
C SER A 21 -42.04 -27.31 16.13
N GLY A 22 -40.98 -26.58 16.43
CA GLY A 22 -39.61 -26.97 16.12
C GLY A 22 -38.84 -25.87 15.42
N LEU A 23 -38.26 -24.95 16.19
CA LEU A 23 -37.07 -24.12 15.93
C LEU A 23 -37.12 -22.98 16.95
N ASP A 24 -36.50 -23.22 18.11
CA ASP A 24 -35.82 -22.25 18.97
C ASP A 24 -35.37 -23.00 20.23
N GLN A 25 -34.51 -23.98 20.01
CA GLN A 25 -33.38 -24.16 20.90
C GLN A 25 -32.17 -23.96 20.01
N VAL A 26 -31.51 -22.81 20.16
CA VAL A 26 -30.11 -22.65 19.77
C VAL A 26 -29.38 -23.83 20.41
N ALA A 27 -28.84 -24.73 19.59
CA ALA A 27 -27.97 -25.78 20.10
C ALA A 27 -26.79 -25.08 20.79
N GLN A 28 -26.62 -25.32 22.08
CA GLN A 28 -25.56 -24.75 22.90
C GLN A 28 -24.20 -25.19 22.30
N ALA A 29 -23.38 -24.24 21.86
CA ALA A 29 -22.09 -24.53 21.25
C ALA A 29 -21.16 -25.22 22.28
N ALA A 30 -20.48 -26.29 21.84
CA ALA A 30 -19.49 -27.01 22.64
C ALA A 30 -18.13 -26.29 22.60
N PRO A 31 -17.25 -26.50 23.59
CA PRO A 31 -15.90 -25.95 23.57
C PRO A 31 -15.12 -26.40 22.31
N PRO A 32 -14.38 -25.50 21.63
CA PRO A 32 -13.73 -25.79 20.35
C PRO A 32 -12.54 -26.76 20.48
N VAL A 33 -11.93 -26.82 21.66
CA VAL A 33 -10.84 -27.75 21.98
C VAL A 33 -11.36 -28.81 22.95
N THR A 34 -11.43 -30.06 22.48
CA THR A 34 -11.88 -31.21 23.29
C THR A 34 -10.73 -32.13 23.70
N THR A 35 -9.58 -32.06 23.03
CA THR A 35 -8.40 -32.87 23.35
C THR A 35 -7.83 -32.46 24.70
N GLY A 36 -7.78 -33.40 25.64
CA GLY A 36 -7.28 -33.19 27.01
C GLY A 36 -8.29 -32.50 27.94
N LEU A 37 -9.53 -32.23 27.49
CA LEU A 37 -10.58 -31.64 28.34
C LEU A 37 -11.09 -32.68 29.35
N ILE A 38 -10.86 -32.46 30.64
CA ILE A 38 -11.23 -33.39 31.72
C ILE A 38 -12.39 -32.91 32.60
N ALA A 39 -12.73 -31.63 32.54
CA ALA A 39 -13.92 -31.09 33.18
C ALA A 39 -14.47 -29.91 32.37
N SER A 40 -15.78 -29.91 32.12
CA SER A 40 -16.49 -28.82 31.45
C SER A 40 -17.82 -28.58 32.16
N PHE A 41 -17.97 -27.37 32.71
CA PHE A 41 -19.13 -27.00 33.51
C PHE A 41 -19.76 -25.71 32.96
N ASP A 42 -20.99 -25.79 32.49
CA ASP A 42 -21.76 -24.64 31.98
C ASP A 42 -22.96 -24.35 32.89
N GLY A 43 -23.23 -23.08 33.21
CA GLY A 43 -24.35 -22.66 34.06
C GLY A 43 -25.74 -23.09 33.59
N ALA A 44 -25.91 -23.55 32.35
CA ALA A 44 -27.14 -24.17 31.85
C ALA A 44 -27.29 -25.64 32.26
N ASN A 45 -26.19 -26.31 32.62
CA ASN A 45 -26.12 -27.76 32.85
C ASN A 45 -25.93 -28.09 34.35
N VAL A 46 -26.87 -27.60 35.16
CA VAL A 46 -26.92 -27.82 36.60
C VAL A 46 -28.15 -28.62 37.03
N THR A 47 -28.04 -29.32 38.16
CA THR A 47 -29.18 -29.91 38.86
C THR A 47 -29.54 -29.01 40.04
N THR A 48 -30.81 -28.56 40.12
CA THR A 48 -31.27 -27.65 41.16
C THR A 48 -32.38 -28.24 42.03
N SER A 49 -32.47 -27.75 43.27
CA SER A 49 -33.62 -27.89 44.15
C SER A 49 -34.25 -26.51 44.36
N GLY A 50 -35.11 -26.08 43.43
CA GLY A 50 -35.53 -24.68 43.35
C GLY A 50 -34.48 -23.86 42.60
N SER A 51 -34.01 -22.77 43.20
CA SER A 51 -32.87 -21.98 42.69
C SER A 51 -31.52 -22.50 43.16
N ASP A 52 -31.51 -23.37 44.17
CA ASP A 52 -30.29 -23.87 44.80
C ASP A 52 -29.65 -24.96 43.94
N VAL A 53 -28.37 -24.84 43.63
CA VAL A 53 -27.61 -25.78 42.81
C VAL A 53 -27.04 -26.89 43.69
N THR A 54 -27.52 -28.11 43.49
CA THR A 54 -27.05 -29.29 44.22
C THR A 54 -25.94 -30.04 43.50
N SER A 55 -25.88 -29.91 42.17
CA SER A 55 -24.85 -30.52 41.32
C SER A 55 -24.62 -29.67 40.07
N TRP A 56 -23.36 -29.55 39.66
CA TRP A 56 -22.95 -29.02 38.37
C TRP A 56 -22.47 -30.19 37.52
N ASN A 57 -23.17 -30.46 36.42
CA ASN A 57 -22.91 -31.64 35.60
C ASN A 57 -21.74 -31.35 34.65
N ASP A 58 -20.85 -32.33 34.57
CA ASP A 58 -19.66 -32.30 33.70
C ASP A 58 -20.03 -32.77 32.29
N GLN A 59 -19.61 -31.98 31.29
CA GLN A 59 -19.90 -32.19 29.87
C GLN A 59 -18.68 -32.65 29.06
N SER A 60 -17.50 -32.80 29.70
CA SER A 60 -16.27 -33.24 29.03
C SER A 60 -16.31 -34.70 28.54
N GLY A 61 -17.16 -35.52 29.17
CA GLY A 61 -17.20 -36.96 28.99
C GLY A 61 -16.45 -37.76 30.06
N SER A 62 -15.71 -37.09 30.95
CA SER A 62 -14.94 -37.73 32.03
C SER A 62 -15.77 -38.04 33.29
N GLY A 63 -16.96 -37.45 33.43
CA GLY A 63 -17.89 -37.76 34.52
C GLY A 63 -17.52 -37.10 35.84
N ASN A 64 -16.72 -36.04 35.81
CA ASN A 64 -16.21 -35.30 36.96
C ASN A 64 -17.25 -34.31 37.50
N HIS A 65 -18.45 -34.79 37.85
CA HIS A 65 -19.53 -33.94 38.36
C HIS A 65 -19.17 -33.27 39.69
N ALA A 66 -19.45 -31.96 39.82
CA ALA A 66 -19.26 -31.23 41.07
C ALA A 66 -20.56 -31.25 41.88
N THR A 67 -20.51 -31.63 43.15
CA THR A 67 -21.71 -31.82 43.98
C THR A 67 -21.60 -31.12 45.32
N GLN A 68 -22.75 -30.76 45.90
CA GLN A 68 -22.86 -30.27 47.28
C GLN A 68 -23.92 -31.08 48.02
N SER A 69 -23.57 -31.52 49.23
CA SER A 69 -24.45 -32.36 50.06
C SER A 69 -25.02 -31.63 51.28
N LEU A 70 -24.49 -30.46 51.61
CA LEU A 70 -24.94 -29.62 52.71
C LEU A 70 -25.88 -28.54 52.20
N SER A 71 -27.16 -28.61 52.59
CA SER A 71 -28.19 -27.69 52.09
C SER A 71 -28.05 -26.24 52.57
N GLY A 72 -27.19 -25.98 53.55
CA GLY A 72 -26.86 -24.61 53.97
C GLY A 72 -25.85 -23.92 53.05
N SER A 73 -25.16 -24.68 52.21
CA SER A 73 -23.98 -24.26 51.43
C SER A 73 -24.20 -24.39 49.92
N TYR A 74 -25.48 -24.38 49.50
CA TYR A 74 -25.84 -24.48 48.09
C TYR A 74 -25.70 -23.13 47.40
N PRO A 75 -24.85 -23.02 46.36
CA PRO A 75 -24.85 -21.82 45.54
C PRO A 75 -26.15 -21.69 44.76
N THR A 76 -26.48 -20.48 44.32
CA THR A 76 -27.77 -20.17 43.68
C THR A 76 -27.63 -19.99 42.17
N LEU A 77 -28.50 -20.62 41.36
CA LEU A 77 -28.55 -20.40 39.92
C LEU A 77 -29.20 -19.04 39.58
N VAL A 78 -28.51 -18.24 38.77
CA VAL A 78 -28.99 -16.97 38.23
C VAL A 78 -29.18 -17.11 36.73
N ALA A 79 -30.43 -17.04 36.27
CA ALA A 79 -30.75 -17.10 34.86
C ALA A 79 -30.42 -15.77 34.16
N ALA A 80 -29.93 -15.84 32.92
CA ALA A 80 -29.56 -14.68 32.10
C ALA A 80 -28.68 -13.65 32.83
N ALA A 81 -27.67 -14.16 33.53
CA ALA A 81 -26.78 -13.38 34.39
C ALA A 81 -25.70 -12.62 33.61
N THR A 82 -25.22 -13.20 32.51
CA THR A 82 -24.12 -12.66 31.71
C THR A 82 -24.60 -11.60 30.72
N THR A 83 -23.68 -10.88 30.06
CA THR A 83 -24.04 -9.80 29.12
C THR A 83 -24.70 -10.33 27.84
N THR A 84 -24.44 -11.58 27.47
CA THR A 84 -25.08 -12.30 26.36
C THR A 84 -26.37 -13.00 26.77
N GLY A 85 -26.73 -12.96 28.06
CA GLY A 85 -27.95 -13.59 28.59
C GLY A 85 -27.81 -15.07 28.91
N THR A 86 -26.60 -15.60 29.10
CA THR A 86 -26.37 -16.97 29.59
C THR A 86 -26.46 -17.06 31.12
N ASN A 87 -26.67 -18.26 31.65
CA ASN A 87 -26.82 -18.50 33.09
C ASN A 87 -25.48 -18.45 33.82
N ALA A 88 -25.50 -18.08 35.11
CA ALA A 88 -24.35 -18.19 35.99
C ALA A 88 -24.76 -18.66 37.39
N ILE A 89 -23.80 -19.20 38.15
CA ILE A 89 -23.99 -19.67 39.51
C ILE A 89 -23.42 -18.64 40.48
N LEU A 90 -24.26 -18.12 41.38
CA LEU A 90 -23.91 -17.17 42.43
C LEU A 90 -23.44 -17.89 43.69
N PHE A 91 -22.26 -17.49 44.17
CA PHE A 91 -21.67 -17.85 45.45
C PHE A 91 -21.73 -16.62 46.37
N ASP A 92 -22.24 -16.82 47.58
CA ASP A 92 -22.60 -15.73 48.49
C ASP A 92 -21.44 -15.18 49.34
N GLY A 93 -20.24 -15.76 49.22
CA GLY A 93 -19.07 -15.36 50.00
C GLY A 93 -19.12 -15.75 51.48
N THR A 94 -20.05 -16.61 51.90
CA THR A 94 -20.18 -17.10 53.27
C THR A 94 -19.82 -18.57 53.35
N ASP A 95 -20.60 -19.43 52.71
CA ASP A 95 -20.40 -20.87 52.82
C ASP A 95 -20.66 -21.70 51.56
N ASP A 96 -20.96 -21.06 50.43
CA ASP A 96 -21.22 -21.76 49.17
C ASP A 96 -19.97 -22.44 48.58
N PHE A 97 -20.10 -23.72 48.21
CA PHE A 97 -19.09 -24.44 47.42
C PHE A 97 -19.67 -25.67 46.70
N LEU A 98 -18.95 -26.20 45.73
CA LEU A 98 -19.20 -27.50 45.10
C LEU A 98 -17.88 -28.31 45.07
N ASP A 99 -17.94 -29.61 45.33
CA ASP A 99 -16.77 -30.50 45.31
C ASP A 99 -16.86 -31.50 44.15
N ILE A 100 -15.78 -31.58 43.36
CA ILE A 100 -15.47 -32.72 42.50
C ILE A 100 -14.84 -33.79 43.38
N ALA A 101 -15.37 -35.01 43.31
CA ALA A 101 -14.92 -36.15 44.11
C ALA A 101 -13.46 -36.54 43.79
N PRO A 102 -12.78 -37.29 44.68
CA PRO A 102 -11.44 -37.81 44.41
C PRO A 102 -11.42 -38.61 43.09
N ASN A 103 -10.63 -38.13 42.14
CA ASN A 103 -10.40 -38.78 40.86
C ASN A 103 -8.93 -38.61 40.41
N PRO A 104 -8.01 -39.46 40.90
CA PRO A 104 -6.60 -39.41 40.53
C PRO A 104 -6.31 -39.69 39.06
N SER A 105 -7.17 -40.40 38.31
CA SER A 105 -6.87 -40.71 36.90
C SER A 105 -6.91 -39.49 36.00
N ASP A 106 -7.70 -38.48 36.37
CA ASP A 106 -7.92 -37.30 35.53
C ASP A 106 -7.18 -36.07 36.09
N PHE A 107 -7.01 -35.99 37.41
CA PHE A 107 -6.44 -34.82 38.08
C PHE A 107 -4.98 -35.01 38.55
N ASP A 108 -4.38 -36.19 38.45
CA ASP A 108 -2.94 -36.37 38.68
C ASP A 108 -2.16 -36.12 37.37
N PHE A 109 -2.12 -34.86 36.94
CA PHE A 109 -1.48 -34.43 35.70
C PHE A 109 -0.08 -33.87 35.93
N THR A 110 0.76 -33.88 34.88
CA THR A 110 2.10 -33.26 34.88
C THR A 110 2.08 -31.83 34.35
N SER A 111 0.96 -31.40 33.76
CA SER A 111 0.74 -30.02 33.29
C SER A 111 -0.76 -29.78 33.19
N MET A 112 -1.21 -28.52 33.24
CA MET A 112 -2.63 -28.23 33.09
C MET A 112 -2.91 -26.84 32.53
N THR A 113 -4.10 -26.68 31.99
CA THR A 113 -4.69 -25.39 31.62
C THR A 113 -6.12 -25.33 32.15
N TRP A 114 -6.54 -24.21 32.74
CA TRP A 114 -7.93 -24.02 33.14
C TRP A 114 -8.44 -22.62 32.84
N TYR A 115 -9.74 -22.52 32.63
CA TYR A 115 -10.47 -21.27 32.43
C TYR A 115 -11.72 -21.21 33.32
N VAL A 116 -12.03 -20.01 33.77
CA VAL A 116 -13.17 -19.66 34.63
C VAL A 116 -13.75 -18.33 34.15
N VAL A 117 -15.00 -18.34 33.71
CA VAL A 117 -15.76 -17.12 33.40
C VAL A 117 -16.42 -16.62 34.68
N ARG A 118 -15.99 -15.47 35.20
CA ARG A 118 -16.40 -15.00 36.53
C ARG A 118 -16.77 -13.53 36.61
N LYS A 119 -17.63 -13.21 37.57
CA LYS A 119 -17.86 -11.87 38.12
C LYS A 119 -17.56 -11.91 39.60
N ALA A 120 -16.63 -11.10 40.10
CA ALA A 120 -16.23 -11.13 41.52
C ALA A 120 -16.74 -9.88 42.26
N ASP A 121 -17.31 -10.07 43.44
CA ASP A 121 -17.62 -8.99 44.38
C ASP A 121 -16.41 -8.83 45.32
N LEU A 122 -15.64 -7.76 45.10
CA LEU A 122 -14.21 -7.70 45.42
C LEU A 122 -13.89 -7.75 46.94
N ASN A 123 -13.35 -8.89 47.38
CA ASN A 123 -12.51 -9.02 48.58
C ASN A 123 -11.13 -9.59 48.17
N ASP A 124 -10.10 -9.43 49.00
CA ASP A 124 -8.77 -9.97 48.69
C ASP A 124 -8.72 -11.49 48.93
N ASN A 125 -8.32 -12.24 47.89
CA ASN A 125 -8.03 -13.68 47.91
C ASN A 125 -9.23 -14.62 48.03
N SER A 126 -10.37 -14.28 47.41
CA SER A 126 -11.45 -15.25 47.16
C SER A 126 -10.97 -16.39 46.24
N ARG A 127 -11.47 -17.61 46.47
CA ARG A 127 -11.04 -18.80 45.73
C ARG A 127 -12.09 -19.28 44.74
N LEU A 128 -11.73 -19.26 43.45
CA LEU A 128 -12.56 -19.76 42.35
C LEU A 128 -12.47 -21.28 42.25
N LEU A 129 -11.24 -21.78 42.18
CA LEU A 129 -10.91 -23.21 42.08
C LEU A 129 -9.77 -23.54 43.04
N THR A 130 -9.80 -24.72 43.64
CA THR A 130 -8.71 -25.22 44.51
C THR A 130 -8.58 -26.74 44.38
N GLY A 131 -7.40 -27.21 43.96
CA GLY A 131 -7.07 -28.63 43.87
C GLY A 131 -6.35 -29.13 45.13
N MET A 132 -6.80 -30.25 45.67
CA MET A 132 -6.24 -30.90 46.86
C MET A 132 -5.68 -32.28 46.53
N TYR A 133 -4.52 -32.60 47.08
CA TYR A 133 -3.80 -33.86 46.81
C TYR A 133 -3.28 -34.48 48.10
N ASN A 134 -3.03 -35.79 48.04
CA ASN A 134 -2.24 -36.50 49.05
C ASN A 134 -0.76 -36.23 48.81
N ASP A 135 0.02 -36.08 49.88
CA ASP A 135 1.48 -36.20 49.84
C ASP A 135 2.20 -35.30 48.82
N ILE A 136 2.17 -33.98 49.07
CA ILE A 136 2.94 -32.99 48.29
C ILE A 136 4.46 -33.06 48.64
N ASP A 137 4.91 -34.01 49.48
CA ASP A 137 6.23 -34.05 50.13
C ASP A 137 6.97 -35.40 49.92
N SER A 138 7.40 -35.69 48.69
CA SER A 138 8.18 -36.92 48.42
C SER A 138 9.69 -36.80 48.76
N LEU A 139 10.09 -36.18 49.87
CA LEU A 139 11.50 -36.22 50.31
C LEU A 139 11.73 -36.65 51.78
N VAL A 140 10.71 -36.84 52.61
CA VAL A 140 10.90 -37.40 53.98
C VAL A 140 9.85 -38.46 54.30
N PHE A 141 10.30 -39.71 54.39
CA PHE A 141 9.50 -40.86 54.84
C PHE A 141 8.78 -40.58 56.19
N GLY A 142 7.46 -40.40 56.19
CA GLY A 142 6.62 -40.79 57.33
C GLY A 142 5.47 -39.88 57.76
N ASP A 143 5.35 -38.63 57.30
CA ASP A 143 4.26 -37.74 57.71
C ASP A 143 3.35 -37.42 56.52
N GLN A 144 2.11 -37.91 56.52
CA GLN A 144 1.11 -37.62 55.48
C GLN A 144 0.54 -36.21 55.69
N TYR A 145 0.99 -35.21 54.93
CA TYR A 145 0.33 -33.90 54.87
C TYR A 145 -0.56 -33.82 53.62
N SER A 146 -1.87 -33.65 53.83
CA SER A 146 -2.80 -33.27 52.77
C SER A 146 -2.83 -31.74 52.63
N GLY A 147 -2.80 -31.24 51.40
CA GLY A 147 -2.67 -29.81 51.16
C GLY A 147 -3.25 -29.35 49.84
N GLN A 148 -3.43 -28.03 49.73
CA GLN A 148 -3.76 -27.39 48.46
C GLN A 148 -2.51 -27.35 47.59
N ALA A 149 -2.58 -27.91 46.39
CA ALA A 149 -1.45 -27.95 45.47
C ALA A 149 -1.49 -26.78 44.47
N TRP A 150 -2.69 -26.44 44.01
CA TRP A 150 -2.92 -25.32 43.10
C TRP A 150 -4.24 -24.63 43.41
N ALA A 151 -4.34 -23.35 43.04
CA ALA A 151 -5.57 -22.60 43.21
C ALA A 151 -5.68 -21.44 42.22
N SER A 152 -6.92 -21.06 41.93
CA SER A 152 -7.28 -19.92 41.11
C SER A 152 -8.05 -18.91 41.96
N LEU A 153 -7.54 -17.67 42.05
CA LEU A 153 -8.02 -16.66 42.98
C LEU A 153 -8.52 -15.40 42.25
N ALA A 154 -9.50 -14.75 42.87
CA ALA A 154 -9.93 -13.39 42.55
C ALA A 154 -9.65 -12.46 43.73
N GLY A 155 -9.13 -11.26 43.46
CA GLY A 155 -8.76 -10.26 44.46
C GLY A 155 -9.19 -8.85 44.12
N SER A 156 -8.85 -7.88 44.98
CA SER A 156 -9.11 -6.46 44.72
C SER A 156 -8.48 -5.98 43.40
N SER A 157 -9.01 -4.89 42.85
CA SER A 157 -8.59 -4.33 41.55
C SER A 157 -8.69 -5.35 40.40
N ASN A 158 -9.77 -6.14 40.40
CA ASN A 158 -10.05 -7.24 39.46
C ASN A 158 -8.91 -8.25 39.26
N ARG A 159 -7.97 -8.35 40.19
CA ARG A 159 -6.80 -9.22 40.05
C ARG A 159 -7.21 -10.68 39.98
N HIS A 160 -6.77 -11.37 38.92
CA HIS A 160 -6.69 -12.81 38.86
C HIS A 160 -5.31 -13.28 39.33
N ARG A 161 -5.30 -14.36 40.11
CA ARG A 161 -4.05 -14.99 40.58
C ARG A 161 -4.10 -16.49 40.38
N ALA A 162 -3.11 -17.02 39.66
CA ALA A 162 -2.86 -18.46 39.57
C ALA A 162 -1.78 -18.85 40.59
N LEU A 163 -2.06 -19.87 41.40
CA LEU A 163 -1.17 -20.37 42.44
C LEU A 163 -0.81 -21.82 42.18
N VAL A 164 0.48 -22.15 42.30
CA VAL A 164 0.97 -23.53 42.41
C VAL A 164 1.97 -23.60 43.57
N ARG A 165 1.97 -24.72 44.28
CA ARG A 165 2.88 -25.00 45.40
C ARG A 165 4.10 -25.75 44.90
N ASP A 166 5.28 -25.50 45.48
CA ASP A 166 6.51 -26.27 45.28
C ASP A 166 6.70 -27.36 46.38
N VAL A 167 7.59 -28.34 46.15
CA VAL A 167 8.09 -29.35 47.11
C VAL A 167 8.63 -28.74 48.40
N SER A 168 9.10 -27.50 48.36
CA SER A 168 9.52 -26.74 49.55
C SER A 168 8.34 -26.12 50.33
N ASN A 169 7.10 -26.53 50.03
CA ASN A 169 5.87 -26.08 50.68
C ASN A 169 5.56 -24.58 50.46
N THR A 170 6.17 -23.96 49.46
CA THR A 170 6.06 -22.52 49.15
C THR A 170 5.10 -22.30 47.98
N PHE A 171 4.20 -21.30 48.09
CA PHE A 171 3.30 -20.94 47.00
C PHE A 171 3.96 -19.93 46.07
N PHE A 172 3.93 -20.23 44.77
CA PHE A 172 4.29 -19.31 43.71
C PHE A 172 3.03 -18.81 43.03
N ALA A 173 3.02 -17.51 42.75
CA ALA A 173 1.86 -16.80 42.26
C ALA A 173 2.21 -16.06 40.98
N ALA A 174 1.38 -16.22 39.97
CA ALA A 174 1.31 -15.30 38.85
C ALA A 174 0.06 -14.43 39.01
N ASP A 175 0.19 -13.14 38.73
CA ASP A 175 -0.88 -12.15 38.87
C ASP A 175 -1.19 -11.50 37.52
N ALA A 176 -2.47 -11.38 37.18
CA ALA A 176 -2.98 -10.59 36.07
C ALA A 176 -4.08 -9.66 36.59
N SER A 177 -3.95 -8.34 36.40
CA SER A 177 -4.88 -7.35 36.98
C SER A 177 -5.43 -6.40 35.94
N SER A 178 -6.70 -6.01 36.10
CA SER A 178 -7.37 -5.04 35.23
C SER A 178 -8.04 -3.93 36.02
N THR A 179 -8.06 -2.72 35.45
CA THR A 179 -8.83 -1.58 35.99
C THR A 179 -10.25 -1.49 35.44
N ASN A 180 -10.62 -2.38 34.51
CA ASN A 180 -11.90 -2.38 33.82
C ASN A 180 -13.05 -2.75 34.77
N THR A 181 -14.25 -2.24 34.50
CA THR A 181 -15.47 -2.48 35.28
C THR A 181 -16.37 -3.54 34.66
N ASP A 182 -15.82 -4.39 33.79
CA ASP A 182 -16.57 -5.42 33.09
C ASP A 182 -17.46 -6.26 33.99
N ALA A 183 -18.62 -6.63 33.45
CA ALA A 183 -19.59 -7.43 34.17
C ALA A 183 -19.09 -8.86 34.40
N PHE A 184 -18.30 -9.43 33.49
CA PHE A 184 -17.69 -10.75 33.58
C PHE A 184 -16.28 -10.72 32.94
N PHE A 185 -15.38 -11.56 33.44
CA PHE A 185 -14.03 -11.75 32.93
C PHE A 185 -13.81 -13.23 32.57
N VAL A 186 -13.08 -13.50 31.49
CA VAL A 186 -12.47 -14.83 31.30
C VAL A 186 -11.15 -14.81 32.06
N THR A 187 -11.01 -15.70 33.03
CA THR A 187 -9.77 -15.83 33.79
C THR A 187 -9.25 -17.25 33.72
N GLY A 188 -7.95 -17.45 33.78
CA GLY A 188 -7.39 -18.78 33.64
C GLY A 188 -5.98 -18.90 34.18
N GLY A 189 -5.49 -20.12 34.22
CA GLY A 189 -4.09 -20.36 34.51
C GLY A 189 -3.53 -21.56 33.78
N MET A 190 -2.21 -21.55 33.66
CA MET A 190 -1.43 -22.62 33.06
C MET A 190 -0.28 -22.98 33.96
N TRP A 191 0.08 -24.26 33.92
CA TRP A 191 1.22 -24.81 34.63
C TRP A 191 1.90 -25.88 33.78
N ASP A 192 3.16 -25.64 33.43
CA ASP A 192 4.03 -26.54 32.69
C ASP A 192 4.97 -27.28 33.67
N GLY A 193 4.59 -28.46 34.15
CA GLY A 193 5.47 -29.26 35.03
C GLY A 193 6.59 -29.99 34.28
N ASN A 194 7.55 -29.24 33.73
CA ASN A 194 8.75 -29.73 33.03
C ASN A 194 10.00 -29.68 33.93
N SER A 195 10.61 -30.85 34.19
CA SER A 195 11.63 -31.14 35.22
C SER A 195 12.95 -30.30 35.32
N SER A 196 13.06 -29.12 34.72
CA SER A 196 14.19 -28.19 34.91
C SER A 196 13.82 -26.72 35.19
N THR A 197 12.66 -26.23 34.73
CA THR A 197 12.13 -24.87 35.00
C THR A 197 10.65 -24.84 34.65
N ASP A 198 9.80 -24.72 35.67
CA ASP A 198 8.35 -24.64 35.49
C ASP A 198 7.87 -23.20 35.57
N ASN A 199 6.73 -22.90 34.97
CA ASN A 199 6.08 -21.62 34.87
C ASN A 199 4.64 -21.74 35.32
N VAL A 200 4.24 -20.82 36.19
CA VAL A 200 2.84 -20.57 36.50
C VAL A 200 2.44 -19.33 35.73
N THR A 201 1.36 -19.42 34.97
CA THR A 201 0.81 -18.29 34.21
C THR A 201 -0.60 -17.99 34.69
N ALA A 202 -0.92 -16.71 34.88
CA ALA A 202 -2.25 -16.19 35.16
C ALA A 202 -2.75 -15.40 33.95
N ILE A 203 -3.98 -15.67 33.54
CA ILE A 203 -4.64 -15.05 32.40
C ILE A 203 -5.88 -14.29 32.89
N LEU A 204 -6.07 -13.08 32.41
CA LEU A 204 -7.29 -12.30 32.57
C LEU A 204 -7.63 -11.65 31.22
N HIS A 205 -8.82 -11.90 30.70
CA HIS A 205 -9.28 -11.40 29.41
C HIS A 205 -10.67 -10.76 29.59
N GLU A 206 -10.81 -9.55 29.05
CA GLU A 206 -11.95 -8.65 29.24
C GLU A 206 -12.65 -8.30 27.90
N SER A 207 -13.83 -7.67 27.96
CA SER A 207 -14.76 -7.44 26.84
C SER A 207 -14.24 -6.49 25.75
N SER A 208 -13.26 -5.64 26.08
CA SER A 208 -12.62 -4.69 25.17
C SER A 208 -11.37 -5.27 24.47
N SER A 209 -11.24 -6.60 24.42
CA SER A 209 -10.13 -7.34 23.79
C SER A 209 -8.76 -7.17 24.47
N SER A 210 -8.69 -6.61 25.68
CA SER A 210 -7.43 -6.53 26.44
C SER A 210 -7.18 -7.83 27.21
N ARG A 211 -6.19 -8.62 26.77
CA ARG A 211 -5.69 -9.77 27.53
C ARG A 211 -4.49 -9.39 28.38
N VAL A 212 -4.57 -9.65 29.67
CA VAL A 212 -3.51 -9.44 30.65
C VAL A 212 -2.94 -10.79 31.07
N VAL A 213 -1.63 -10.94 30.96
CA VAL A 213 -0.90 -12.16 31.36
C VAL A 213 0.17 -11.81 32.37
N GLY A 214 0.25 -12.60 33.45
CA GLY A 214 1.40 -12.62 34.34
C GLY A 214 2.00 -14.02 34.34
N THR A 215 3.33 -14.12 34.35
CA THR A 215 4.05 -15.39 34.45
C THR A 215 5.10 -15.32 35.54
N THR A 216 5.31 -16.43 36.25
CA THR A 216 6.37 -16.58 37.25
C THR A 216 6.98 -17.97 37.12
N SER A 217 8.31 -18.02 37.04
CA SER A 217 9.06 -19.27 36.95
C SER A 217 9.42 -19.82 38.33
N ILE A 218 9.45 -21.14 38.47
CA ILE A 218 9.74 -21.89 39.70
C ILE A 218 10.84 -22.93 39.44
N LEU A 219 11.61 -23.25 40.49
CA LEU A 219 12.69 -24.26 40.48
C LEU A 219 12.25 -25.44 41.35
N ASP A 220 12.17 -26.63 40.76
CA ASP A 220 11.59 -27.84 41.34
C ASP A 220 10.10 -27.70 41.71
N ASN A 221 9.32 -28.78 41.65
CA ASN A 221 7.86 -28.73 41.68
C ASN A 221 7.30 -30.08 42.16
N PRO A 222 6.16 -30.11 42.88
CA PRO A 222 5.60 -31.35 43.42
C PRO A 222 5.07 -32.26 42.34
N GLU A 223 5.42 -33.54 42.44
CA GLU A 223 4.68 -34.60 41.78
C GLU A 223 3.27 -34.65 42.40
N LEU A 224 2.27 -34.12 41.69
CA LEU A 224 0.88 -34.20 42.12
C LEU A 224 0.43 -35.66 42.10
N SER A 225 0.19 -36.23 43.27
CA SER A 225 -0.24 -37.62 43.40
C SER A 225 -1.45 -37.75 44.33
N GLY A 226 -2.42 -38.57 43.95
CA GLY A 226 -3.56 -38.89 44.78
C GLY A 226 -4.50 -37.71 45.01
N HIS A 227 -5.03 -37.12 43.93
CA HIS A 227 -6.11 -36.13 43.96
C HIS A 227 -7.21 -36.51 44.97
N LEU A 228 -7.48 -35.60 45.91
CA LEU A 228 -8.46 -35.75 46.98
C LEU A 228 -9.79 -35.09 46.64
N ARG A 229 -9.75 -33.91 46.02
CA ARG A 229 -10.90 -33.18 45.50
C ARG A 229 -10.45 -31.91 44.78
N THR A 230 -11.31 -31.43 43.89
CA THR A 230 -11.24 -30.07 43.36
C THR A 230 -12.48 -29.33 43.82
N ARG A 231 -12.29 -28.22 44.54
CA ARG A 231 -13.36 -27.40 45.09
C ARG A 231 -13.58 -26.15 44.24
N ILE A 232 -14.85 -25.86 43.98
CA ILE A 232 -15.33 -24.68 43.26
C ILE A 232 -15.97 -23.72 44.27
N GLY A 233 -15.60 -22.43 44.23
CA GLY A 233 -16.24 -21.37 45.01
C GLY A 233 -15.74 -21.17 46.44
N ALA A 234 -14.78 -21.99 46.91
CA ALA A 234 -14.08 -21.77 48.16
C ALA A 234 -12.78 -22.57 48.16
N GLY A 235 -11.90 -22.31 49.12
CA GLY A 235 -10.85 -23.26 49.45
C GLY A 235 -11.26 -24.20 50.59
N ALA A 236 -10.30 -25.05 50.95
CA ALA A 236 -10.48 -26.09 51.94
C ALA A 236 -9.28 -26.17 52.89
N THR A 237 -9.54 -26.34 54.19
CA THR A 237 -8.56 -26.76 55.21
C THR A 237 -8.81 -28.23 55.55
N TYR A 238 -7.75 -28.99 55.83
CA TYR A 238 -7.86 -30.36 56.33
C TYR A 238 -7.18 -30.46 57.70
N ASN A 239 -7.84 -31.11 58.65
CA ASN A 239 -7.20 -31.76 59.78
C ASN A 239 -7.36 -33.28 59.58
N ASP A 240 -6.46 -34.08 60.18
CA ASP A 240 -6.24 -35.53 59.95
C ASP A 240 -7.47 -36.48 60.10
N ILE A 241 -8.71 -35.99 60.18
CA ILE A 241 -9.90 -36.77 60.51
C ILE A 241 -11.10 -36.42 59.61
N GLY A 242 -10.97 -36.50 58.28
CA GLY A 242 -12.03 -36.89 57.34
C GLY A 242 -13.39 -36.16 57.37
N ALA A 243 -13.50 -34.98 57.98
CA ALA A 243 -14.73 -34.21 58.08
C ALA A 243 -14.77 -33.08 57.04
N ILE A 244 -15.98 -32.74 56.56
CA ILE A 244 -16.22 -31.56 55.73
C ILE A 244 -15.97 -30.33 56.59
N GLU A 245 -14.85 -29.62 56.38
CA GLU A 245 -14.58 -28.37 57.08
C GLU A 245 -15.30 -27.19 56.43
N ALA A 246 -15.53 -26.16 57.26
CA ALA A 246 -16.04 -24.87 56.84
C ALA A 246 -15.17 -24.30 55.69
N PRO A 247 -15.79 -23.65 54.69
CA PRO A 247 -15.06 -23.08 53.56
C PRO A 247 -14.04 -22.05 54.04
N ASN A 248 -12.84 -22.09 53.46
CA ASN A 248 -11.84 -21.05 53.66
C ASN A 248 -11.85 -20.10 52.47
N SER A 249 -11.72 -18.80 52.73
CA SER A 249 -11.76 -17.75 51.69
C SER A 249 -12.89 -17.97 50.65
N PRO A 250 -14.15 -18.08 51.10
CA PRO A 250 -15.30 -18.30 50.21
C PRO A 250 -15.37 -17.20 49.15
N PHE A 251 -15.69 -17.60 47.92
CA PHE A 251 -15.87 -16.70 46.80
C PHE A 251 -17.20 -15.96 46.91
N SER A 252 -17.13 -14.64 46.82
CA SER A 252 -18.31 -13.79 46.63
C SER A 252 -18.38 -13.39 45.16
N GLY A 253 -19.40 -13.85 44.45
CA GLY A 253 -19.58 -13.52 43.04
C GLY A 253 -20.22 -14.64 42.23
N MET A 254 -20.19 -14.52 40.90
CA MET A 254 -20.79 -15.46 39.97
C MET A 254 -19.74 -16.18 39.11
N ILE A 255 -19.98 -17.46 38.82
CA ILE A 255 -19.21 -18.25 37.84
C ILE A 255 -20.17 -18.77 36.77
N ALA A 256 -19.87 -18.51 35.49
CA ALA A 256 -20.73 -18.88 34.36
C ALA A 256 -20.29 -20.18 33.67
N GLU A 257 -18.98 -20.36 33.46
CA GLU A 257 -18.42 -21.56 32.83
C GLU A 257 -17.01 -21.86 33.38
N ILE A 258 -16.67 -23.15 33.48
CA ILE A 258 -15.34 -23.65 33.87
C ILE A 258 -14.89 -24.73 32.86
N LEU A 259 -13.65 -24.62 32.38
CA LEU A 259 -12.98 -25.63 31.55
C LEU A 259 -11.65 -26.01 32.20
N ILE A 260 -11.33 -27.31 32.27
CA ILE A 260 -10.06 -27.82 32.80
C ILE A 260 -9.47 -28.84 31.82
N TYR A 261 -8.21 -28.65 31.46
CA TYR A 261 -7.43 -29.50 30.57
C TYR A 261 -6.25 -30.13 31.32
N ASP A 262 -5.98 -31.41 31.07
CA ASP A 262 -4.84 -32.18 31.61
C ASP A 262 -3.51 -31.93 30.90
N ARG A 263 -3.45 -30.85 30.11
CA ARG A 263 -2.30 -30.46 29.30
C ARG A 263 -2.19 -28.95 29.15
N LEU A 264 -1.04 -28.51 28.65
CA LEU A 264 -0.89 -27.16 28.11
C LEU A 264 -1.61 -27.03 26.77
N LEU A 265 -2.38 -25.96 26.63
CA LEU A 265 -2.92 -25.53 25.34
C LEU A 265 -1.88 -24.70 24.59
N SER A 266 -1.79 -24.88 23.28
CA SER A 266 -0.99 -24.00 22.42
C SER A 266 -1.56 -22.56 22.41
N PRO A 267 -0.80 -21.54 21.98
CA PRO A 267 -1.34 -20.18 21.85
C PRO A 267 -2.61 -20.09 20.97
N SER A 268 -2.70 -20.87 19.89
CA SER A 268 -3.88 -20.91 19.03
C SER A 268 -5.08 -21.59 19.70
N GLU A 269 -4.83 -22.66 20.47
CA GLU A 269 -5.88 -23.35 21.24
C GLU A 269 -6.39 -22.48 22.41
N GLN A 270 -5.50 -21.79 23.12
CA GLN A 270 -5.87 -20.80 24.15
C GLN A 270 -6.78 -19.73 23.57
N THR A 271 -6.39 -19.16 22.41
CA THR A 271 -7.18 -18.13 21.71
C THR A 271 -8.56 -18.67 21.34
N SER A 272 -8.63 -19.87 20.78
CA SER A 272 -9.90 -20.50 20.41
C SER A 272 -10.83 -20.67 21.63
N VAL A 273 -10.29 -21.12 22.76
CA VAL A 273 -11.07 -21.31 24.00
C VAL A 273 -11.48 -19.98 24.63
N GLU A 274 -10.58 -19.02 24.74
CA GLU A 274 -10.87 -17.69 25.30
C GLU A 274 -11.94 -16.95 24.47
N ASN A 275 -11.86 -17.03 23.14
CA ASN A 275 -12.84 -16.43 22.23
C ASN A 275 -14.21 -17.10 22.33
N TYR A 276 -14.23 -18.44 22.43
CA TYR A 276 -15.47 -19.17 22.70
C TYR A 276 -16.13 -18.69 24.00
N LEU A 277 -15.37 -18.49 25.07
CA LEU A 277 -15.90 -18.01 26.35
C LEU A 277 -16.35 -16.54 26.30
N LEU A 278 -15.60 -15.67 25.62
CA LEU A 278 -15.93 -14.25 25.45
C LEU A 278 -17.21 -14.06 24.62
N SER A 279 -17.30 -14.72 23.48
CA SER A 279 -18.48 -14.65 22.60
C SER A 279 -19.72 -15.20 23.28
N LYS A 280 -19.57 -16.29 24.05
CA LYS A 280 -20.67 -16.94 24.74
C LYS A 280 -21.17 -16.19 25.97
N HIS A 281 -20.32 -15.46 26.71
CA HIS A 281 -20.69 -14.88 28.00
C HIS A 281 -20.50 -13.36 28.13
N ILE A 282 -19.60 -12.74 27.38
CA ILE A 282 -19.15 -11.36 27.66
C ILE A 282 -19.57 -10.36 26.57
N ALA A 283 -20.06 -10.83 25.42
CA ALA A 283 -20.51 -9.97 24.30
C ALA A 283 -19.38 -9.02 23.85
N ALA A 284 -18.15 -9.54 23.83
CA ALA A 284 -17.01 -8.85 23.25
C ALA A 284 -17.34 -8.52 21.78
N GLY A 285 -16.92 -7.33 21.34
CA GLY A 285 -16.89 -7.03 19.90
C GLY A 285 -16.06 -8.08 19.15
N PRO A 286 -16.20 -8.16 17.82
CA PRO A 286 -15.42 -9.09 17.00
C PRO A 286 -13.93 -9.08 17.37
N ASN A 287 -13.22 -10.21 17.26
CA ASN A 287 -11.78 -10.30 17.54
C ASN A 287 -11.01 -9.37 16.61
N THR A 288 -10.79 -8.15 17.07
CA THR A 288 -10.38 -7.02 16.24
C THR A 288 -8.90 -6.75 16.44
N PHE A 289 -8.16 -6.69 15.35
CA PHE A 289 -6.73 -6.41 15.32
C PHE A 289 -6.53 -5.10 14.58
N THR A 290 -5.99 -4.09 15.25
CA THR A 290 -5.72 -2.78 14.63
C THR A 290 -4.26 -2.68 14.24
N TRP A 291 -3.98 -2.30 13.00
CA TRP A 291 -2.63 -1.98 12.54
C TRP A 291 -2.14 -0.72 13.26
N ASN A 292 -1.03 -0.85 13.99
CA ASN A 292 -0.47 0.17 14.88
C ASN A 292 0.94 0.60 14.47
N PHE A 293 1.36 0.27 13.24
CA PHE A 293 2.67 0.62 12.71
C PHE A 293 2.54 1.75 11.67
N ASP A 294 3.25 2.85 11.91
CA ASP A 294 3.40 3.96 10.97
C ASP A 294 4.50 3.61 9.97
N GLY A 295 4.09 3.05 8.83
CA GLY A 295 4.98 2.49 7.82
C GLY A 295 4.50 1.17 7.22
N SER A 296 5.21 0.74 6.19
CA SER A 296 4.94 -0.52 5.48
C SER A 296 5.39 -1.76 6.26
N GLY A 297 4.71 -2.90 6.08
CA GLY A 297 5.03 -4.10 6.87
C GLY A 297 4.32 -5.38 6.50
N GLY A 298 4.89 -6.51 6.92
CA GLY A 298 4.25 -7.81 6.76
C GLY A 298 3.03 -7.96 7.65
N TRP A 299 1.93 -8.43 7.09
CA TRP A 299 0.73 -8.79 7.82
C TRP A 299 1.04 -9.81 8.93
N ALA A 300 1.93 -10.75 8.65
CA ALA A 300 2.37 -11.80 9.59
C ALA A 300 3.23 -11.27 10.78
N ASP A 301 3.62 -9.99 10.78
CA ASP A 301 4.38 -9.39 11.88
C ASP A 301 3.44 -8.94 13.02
N HIS A 302 3.33 -9.78 14.05
CA HIS A 302 2.53 -9.49 15.24
C HIS A 302 2.89 -8.17 15.95
N THR A 303 4.12 -7.69 15.80
CA THR A 303 4.55 -6.44 16.44
C THR A 303 3.89 -5.20 15.84
N LYS A 304 3.28 -5.33 14.65
CA LYS A 304 2.60 -4.24 13.93
C LYS A 304 1.11 -4.15 14.22
N TRP A 305 0.57 -5.09 15.00
CA TRP A 305 -0.84 -5.12 15.40
C TRP A 305 -1.02 -4.69 16.86
N SER A 306 -2.23 -4.28 17.20
CA SER A 306 -2.61 -3.77 18.53
C SER A 306 -2.45 -4.75 19.68
N ASP A 307 -2.26 -6.04 19.39
CA ASP A 307 -1.88 -7.04 20.37
C ASP A 307 -0.61 -7.76 19.91
N SER A 308 0.53 -7.32 20.45
CA SER A 308 1.84 -7.88 20.16
C SER A 308 2.09 -9.25 20.78
N TYR A 309 1.12 -9.83 21.51
CA TYR A 309 1.25 -11.16 22.10
C TYR A 309 0.54 -12.25 21.29
N TYR A 310 -0.46 -11.88 20.49
CA TYR A 310 -1.19 -12.81 19.63
C TYR A 310 -0.62 -12.89 18.21
N ALA A 311 -0.97 -13.98 17.53
CA ALA A 311 -0.77 -14.06 16.08
C ALA A 311 -1.64 -13.00 15.37
N PRO A 312 -1.17 -12.41 14.25
CA PRO A 312 -1.93 -11.50 13.42
C PRO A 312 -3.29 -12.06 12.98
N PRO A 313 -4.22 -11.21 12.52
CA PRO A 313 -5.54 -11.67 12.07
C PRO A 313 -5.40 -12.61 10.86
N ALA A 314 -5.70 -13.89 11.04
CA ALA A 314 -5.55 -14.95 10.02
C ALA A 314 -6.59 -16.09 10.19
N SER A 315 -7.77 -15.80 10.72
CA SER A 315 -8.91 -16.72 10.75
C SER A 315 -10.24 -16.03 10.42
N ASN A 316 -11.23 -16.82 10.03
CA ASN A 316 -12.60 -16.38 9.70
C ASN A 316 -13.41 -15.84 10.89
N ASP A 317 -12.82 -15.78 12.09
CA ASP A 317 -13.37 -15.17 13.31
C ASP A 317 -12.73 -13.80 13.63
N GLN A 318 -11.82 -13.31 12.78
CA GLN A 318 -10.99 -12.14 13.05
C GLN A 318 -11.22 -10.99 12.08
N HIS A 319 -11.07 -9.77 12.59
CA HIS A 319 -11.36 -8.53 11.92
C HIS A 319 -10.11 -7.64 11.92
N ALA A 320 -9.58 -7.31 10.74
CA ALA A 320 -8.44 -6.41 10.59
C ALA A 320 -8.91 -4.96 10.45
N ILE A 321 -8.31 -4.05 11.20
CA ILE A 321 -8.56 -2.61 11.13
C ILE A 321 -7.28 -1.87 10.75
N PHE A 322 -7.35 -1.09 9.67
CA PHE A 322 -6.33 -0.19 9.21
C PHE A 322 -6.74 1.25 9.55
N GLY A 323 -6.21 1.77 10.66
CA GLY A 323 -6.64 3.03 11.27
C GLY A 323 -5.71 4.21 11.02
N ASP A 324 -5.67 5.14 11.97
CA ASP A 324 -4.87 6.38 11.91
C ASP A 324 -3.38 6.17 12.20
N ALA A 325 -2.87 4.92 12.08
CA ALA A 325 -1.45 4.65 12.31
C ALA A 325 -0.57 5.33 11.26
N ILE A 326 -1.08 5.50 10.04
CA ILE A 326 -0.41 6.23 8.96
C ILE A 326 -0.90 7.69 8.93
N VAL A 327 0.03 8.63 8.81
CA VAL A 327 -0.26 10.08 8.78
C VAL A 327 0.26 10.70 7.47
N GLY A 328 -0.64 11.10 6.57
CA GLY A 328 -0.31 11.86 5.35
C GLY A 328 0.41 11.10 4.23
N ASP A 329 1.29 10.15 4.55
CA ASP A 329 1.94 9.27 3.58
C ASP A 329 1.10 8.00 3.34
N SER A 330 1.46 7.17 2.36
CA SER A 330 0.73 5.94 2.05
C SER A 330 1.66 4.73 2.15
N ASP A 331 1.15 3.62 2.68
CA ASP A 331 1.96 2.43 2.98
C ASP A 331 1.33 1.13 2.49
N ILE A 332 2.16 0.09 2.47
CA ILE A 332 1.79 -1.24 2.02
C ILE A 332 1.86 -2.25 3.17
N VAL A 333 0.81 -3.06 3.26
CA VAL A 333 0.71 -4.21 4.15
C VAL A 333 0.91 -5.47 3.32
N PHE A 334 2.00 -6.21 3.57
CA PHE A 334 2.38 -7.38 2.76
C PHE A 334 1.68 -8.64 3.21
N VAL A 335 1.00 -9.29 2.29
CA VAL A 335 0.43 -10.63 2.40
C VAL A 335 1.28 -11.53 1.53
N ASP A 336 2.30 -12.15 2.13
CA ASP A 336 3.21 -13.04 1.39
C ASP A 336 2.68 -14.49 1.30
N ASP A 337 1.77 -14.86 2.21
CA ASP A 337 1.07 -16.15 2.27
C ASP A 337 -0.45 -15.96 2.31
N ASP A 338 -1.21 -16.92 1.77
CA ASP A 338 -2.67 -16.92 1.84
C ASP A 338 -3.16 -16.81 3.29
N LEU A 339 -4.07 -15.87 3.55
CA LEU A 339 -4.68 -15.69 4.86
C LEU A 339 -6.19 -15.57 4.77
N THR A 340 -6.88 -15.97 5.83
CA THR A 340 -8.35 -15.90 5.93
C THR A 340 -8.76 -14.89 7.00
N VAL A 341 -9.75 -14.05 6.72
CA VAL A 341 -10.34 -13.09 7.67
C VAL A 341 -11.85 -13.02 7.53
N ASN A 342 -12.55 -12.58 8.57
CA ASN A 342 -13.96 -12.22 8.43
C ASN A 342 -14.14 -10.84 7.81
N SER A 343 -13.33 -9.86 8.23
CA SER A 343 -13.46 -8.50 7.72
C SER A 343 -12.16 -7.72 7.65
N VAL A 344 -12.12 -6.75 6.75
CA VAL A 344 -11.11 -5.68 6.69
C VAL A 344 -11.82 -4.33 6.78
N SER A 345 -11.35 -3.45 7.66
CA SER A 345 -11.88 -2.09 7.79
C SER A 345 -10.78 -1.05 7.67
N PHE A 346 -10.93 -0.10 6.76
CA PHE A 346 -10.10 1.08 6.65
C PHE A 346 -10.81 2.26 7.32
N THR A 347 -10.22 2.78 8.39
CA THR A 347 -10.77 3.85 9.22
C THR A 347 -9.85 5.06 9.27
N ASN A 348 -8.83 5.14 8.41
CA ASN A 348 -7.86 6.24 8.39
C ASN A 348 -8.51 7.57 8.01
N THR A 349 -8.44 8.55 8.89
CA THR A 349 -8.98 9.90 8.71
C THR A 349 -7.89 10.96 8.49
N LEU A 350 -6.62 10.56 8.58
CA LEU A 350 -5.45 11.44 8.53
C LEU A 350 -4.84 11.58 7.12
N GLY A 351 -5.56 11.13 6.09
CA GLY A 351 -5.24 11.35 4.68
C GLY A 351 -4.33 10.29 4.06
N GLY A 352 -3.75 9.38 4.84
CA GLY A 352 -2.91 8.29 4.32
C GLY A 352 -3.72 7.16 3.69
N SER A 353 -3.14 6.48 2.70
CA SER A 353 -3.75 5.34 2.03
C SER A 353 -3.04 4.03 2.37
N TYR A 354 -3.83 2.99 2.62
CA TYR A 354 -3.35 1.61 2.71
C TYR A 354 -3.49 0.90 1.36
N ALA A 355 -2.43 0.21 0.93
CA ALA A 355 -2.49 -0.86 -0.04
C ALA A 355 -2.19 -2.20 0.63
N ILE A 356 -3.00 -3.22 0.36
CA ILE A 356 -2.72 -4.59 0.75
C ILE A 356 -2.16 -5.29 -0.48
N GLY A 357 -0.87 -5.61 -0.46
CA GLY A 357 -0.13 -6.17 -1.60
C GLY A 357 0.64 -7.43 -1.22
N GLY A 358 1.31 -8.06 -2.18
CA GLY A 358 2.10 -9.27 -1.97
C GLY A 358 1.59 -10.46 -2.77
N LEU A 359 2.24 -11.61 -2.56
CA LEU A 359 2.04 -12.84 -3.36
C LEU A 359 0.93 -13.76 -2.82
N GLY A 360 0.60 -13.64 -1.54
CA GLY A 360 -0.44 -14.41 -0.87
C GLY A 360 -1.79 -13.72 -0.97
N LYS A 361 -2.87 -14.50 -1.05
CA LYS A 361 -4.24 -14.02 -1.25
C LYS A 361 -4.95 -13.68 0.07
N VAL A 362 -5.86 -12.70 0.03
CA VAL A 362 -6.78 -12.41 1.13
C VAL A 362 -8.12 -13.14 0.92
N VAL A 363 -8.44 -14.07 1.81
CA VAL A 363 -9.66 -14.89 1.77
C VAL A 363 -10.67 -14.38 2.79
N PHE A 364 -11.88 -14.08 2.33
CA PHE A 364 -13.03 -13.70 3.14
C PHE A 364 -13.96 -14.92 3.32
N ASP A 365 -14.13 -15.35 4.56
CA ASP A 365 -14.89 -16.56 4.91
C ASP A 365 -15.79 -16.30 6.13
N GLN A 366 -17.00 -16.86 6.13
CA GLN A 366 -17.91 -16.74 7.25
C GLN A 366 -17.61 -17.80 8.31
N SER A 367 -17.55 -17.39 9.57
CA SER A 367 -17.58 -18.36 10.67
C SER A 367 -19.00 -18.65 11.17
N SER A 368 -19.17 -19.80 11.81
CA SER A 368 -20.43 -20.19 12.46
C SER A 368 -20.84 -19.26 13.62
N SER A 369 -19.95 -18.38 14.07
CA SER A 369 -20.13 -17.48 15.20
C SER A 369 -20.34 -16.02 14.80
N PHE A 370 -20.14 -15.66 13.53
CA PHE A 370 -20.17 -14.27 13.06
C PHE A 370 -21.09 -14.03 11.85
N ALA A 371 -21.31 -12.74 11.57
CA ALA A 371 -22.04 -12.27 10.40
C ALA A 371 -21.25 -12.55 9.11
N SER A 372 -21.92 -12.38 7.97
CA SER A 372 -21.28 -12.49 6.65
C SER A 372 -20.08 -11.55 6.52
N PRO A 373 -19.02 -11.96 5.80
CA PRO A 373 -17.80 -11.17 5.64
C PRO A 373 -18.03 -9.75 5.13
N THR A 374 -17.19 -8.81 5.55
CA THR A 374 -17.29 -7.40 5.13
C THR A 374 -15.96 -6.73 4.83
N ILE A 375 -15.96 -5.79 3.88
CA ILE A 375 -14.92 -4.77 3.74
C ILE A 375 -15.55 -3.41 3.98
N ALA A 376 -14.95 -2.58 4.83
CA ALA A 376 -15.45 -1.23 5.11
C ALA A 376 -14.38 -0.18 4.85
N VAL A 377 -14.70 0.86 4.07
CA VAL A 377 -13.91 2.10 3.98
C VAL A 377 -14.73 3.22 4.59
N SER A 378 -14.29 3.67 5.76
CA SER A 378 -14.85 4.81 6.49
C SER A 378 -13.87 5.98 6.58
N GLY A 379 -12.59 5.71 6.27
CA GLY A 379 -11.54 6.71 6.09
C GLY A 379 -11.71 7.53 4.81
N GLY A 380 -11.24 8.77 4.83
CA GLY A 380 -11.43 9.78 3.76
C GLY A 380 -10.63 9.55 2.48
N SER A 381 -9.81 8.50 2.43
CA SER A 381 -8.81 8.24 1.39
C SER A 381 -9.15 7.01 0.55
N SER A 382 -8.51 6.88 -0.60
CA SER A 382 -8.63 5.71 -1.48
C SER A 382 -7.71 4.58 -1.01
N HIS A 383 -8.23 3.35 -0.94
CA HIS A 383 -7.47 2.18 -0.50
C HIS A 383 -7.46 1.10 -1.56
N GLN A 384 -6.48 0.19 -1.50
CA GLN A 384 -6.27 -0.76 -2.59
C GLN A 384 -6.01 -2.18 -2.09
N PHE A 385 -6.53 -3.16 -2.82
CA PHE A 385 -6.02 -4.53 -2.84
C PHE A 385 -5.21 -4.73 -4.12
N GLN A 386 -3.91 -4.95 -3.97
CA GLN A 386 -2.96 -5.31 -5.03
C GLN A 386 -2.64 -6.81 -5.05
N THR A 387 -3.08 -7.53 -4.02
CA THR A 387 -3.08 -9.00 -3.95
C THR A 387 -4.43 -9.58 -4.41
N PRO A 388 -4.48 -10.84 -4.91
CA PRO A 388 -5.75 -11.52 -5.14
C PRO A 388 -6.65 -11.54 -3.89
N VAL A 389 -7.95 -11.44 -4.12
CA VAL A 389 -8.99 -11.51 -3.08
C VAL A 389 -9.97 -12.62 -3.42
N GLN A 390 -10.35 -13.45 -2.44
CA GLN A 390 -11.35 -14.50 -2.62
C GLN A 390 -12.46 -14.40 -1.58
N ALA A 391 -13.71 -14.54 -2.01
CA ALA A 391 -14.89 -14.56 -1.16
C ALA A 391 -15.51 -15.97 -1.14
N LEU A 392 -15.24 -16.74 -0.07
CA LEU A 392 -15.82 -18.07 0.13
C LEU A 392 -17.28 -18.04 0.56
N ASP A 393 -17.75 -16.89 1.05
CA ASP A 393 -19.14 -16.57 1.37
C ASP A 393 -19.56 -15.22 0.76
N ASN A 394 -20.84 -14.84 0.94
CA ASN A 394 -21.32 -13.52 0.54
C ASN A 394 -20.53 -12.41 1.23
N LEU A 395 -19.94 -11.51 0.44
CA LEU A 395 -19.10 -10.41 0.90
C LEU A 395 -19.83 -9.08 0.73
N ALA A 396 -19.83 -8.23 1.76
CA ALA A 396 -20.38 -6.87 1.66
C ALA A 396 -19.27 -5.82 1.76
N ILE A 397 -19.18 -4.94 0.76
CA ILE A 397 -18.29 -3.78 0.72
C ILE A 397 -19.10 -2.52 1.04
N THR A 398 -18.65 -1.75 2.04
CA THR A 398 -19.19 -0.43 2.36
C THR A 398 -18.09 0.63 2.26
N ALA A 399 -18.01 1.36 1.14
CA ALA A 399 -17.00 2.39 0.89
C ALA A 399 -17.60 3.79 1.00
N ALA A 400 -17.89 4.22 2.24
CA ALA A 400 -18.61 5.47 2.52
C ALA A 400 -17.68 6.68 2.77
N GLY A 401 -16.42 6.45 3.14
CA GLY A 401 -15.44 7.51 3.41
C GLY A 401 -14.54 7.87 2.23
N GLY A 402 -14.29 6.92 1.33
CA GLY A 402 -13.36 7.02 0.21
C GLY A 402 -13.60 5.86 -0.78
N SER A 403 -12.68 5.62 -1.72
CA SER A 403 -12.81 4.53 -2.69
C SER A 403 -12.03 3.26 -2.28
N LEU A 404 -12.42 2.12 -2.85
CA LEU A 404 -11.68 0.87 -2.76
C LEU A 404 -11.38 0.31 -4.14
N ASP A 405 -10.10 0.09 -4.44
CA ASP A 405 -9.66 -0.43 -5.74
C ASP A 405 -9.17 -1.87 -5.60
N PHE A 406 -9.66 -2.76 -6.46
CA PHE A 406 -9.11 -4.11 -6.66
C PHE A 406 -8.25 -4.10 -7.92
N ASN A 407 -6.94 -3.99 -7.71
CA ASN A 407 -5.92 -3.96 -8.78
C ASN A 407 -5.41 -5.37 -9.13
N ASN A 408 -6.01 -6.41 -8.57
CA ASN A 408 -5.70 -7.81 -8.84
C ASN A 408 -7.00 -8.64 -8.86
N GLN A 409 -6.89 -9.93 -9.14
CA GLN A 409 -8.03 -10.83 -9.32
C GLN A 409 -8.94 -10.91 -8.08
N LEU A 410 -10.25 -10.79 -8.31
CA LEU A 410 -11.31 -10.97 -7.31
C LEU A 410 -12.10 -12.27 -7.57
N ASP A 411 -11.87 -13.32 -6.81
CA ASP A 411 -12.62 -14.58 -6.91
C ASP A 411 -13.88 -14.56 -6.03
N LEU A 412 -15.06 -14.60 -6.64
CA LEU A 412 -16.35 -14.62 -5.94
C LEU A 412 -16.78 -16.02 -5.50
N SER A 413 -16.16 -17.07 -6.03
CA SER A 413 -16.44 -18.49 -5.70
C SER A 413 -17.93 -18.87 -5.69
N GLY A 414 -18.75 -18.24 -6.55
CA GLY A 414 -20.18 -18.47 -6.67
C GLY A 414 -21.07 -17.60 -5.76
N ASN A 415 -20.47 -16.74 -4.94
CA ASN A 415 -21.15 -15.92 -3.94
C ASN A 415 -21.58 -14.55 -4.44
N THR A 416 -22.31 -13.82 -3.60
CA THR A 416 -22.75 -12.44 -3.87
C THR A 416 -21.77 -11.44 -3.25
N LEU A 417 -21.24 -10.55 -4.08
CA LEU A 417 -20.55 -9.34 -3.64
C LEU A 417 -21.54 -8.17 -3.61
N THR A 418 -21.86 -7.66 -2.43
CA THR A 418 -22.74 -6.49 -2.28
C THR A 418 -21.89 -5.23 -2.12
N ILE A 419 -22.12 -4.22 -2.94
CA ILE A 419 -21.36 -2.96 -2.92
C ILE A 419 -22.27 -1.81 -2.50
N SER A 420 -21.79 -1.00 -1.56
CA SER A 420 -22.36 0.28 -1.14
C SER A 420 -21.25 1.32 -1.00
N GLY A 421 -21.06 2.19 -1.98
CA GLY A 421 -19.95 3.16 -2.02
C GLY A 421 -19.17 3.06 -3.32
N ASP A 422 -18.02 3.73 -3.38
CA ASP A 422 -17.20 3.81 -4.58
C ASP A 422 -16.17 2.67 -4.59
N VAL A 423 -16.29 1.77 -5.57
CA VAL A 423 -15.42 0.59 -5.74
C VAL A 423 -15.01 0.47 -7.19
N ASN A 424 -13.72 0.18 -7.42
CA ASN A 424 -13.19 -0.08 -8.75
C ASN A 424 -12.67 -1.52 -8.83
N ILE A 425 -13.04 -2.24 -9.88
CA ILE A 425 -12.48 -3.56 -10.20
C ILE A 425 -11.65 -3.37 -11.47
N ASN A 426 -10.33 -3.23 -11.29
CA ASN A 426 -9.41 -2.81 -12.35
C ASN A 426 -8.76 -3.99 -13.09
N HIS A 427 -9.02 -5.22 -12.62
CA HIS A 427 -8.43 -6.43 -13.18
C HIS A 427 -9.51 -7.39 -13.69
N SER A 428 -9.95 -8.35 -12.86
CA SER A 428 -10.96 -9.33 -13.24
C SER A 428 -11.66 -9.87 -12.01
N ALA A 429 -12.91 -10.28 -12.19
CA ALA A 429 -13.64 -11.02 -11.18
C ALA A 429 -13.95 -12.43 -11.68
N VAL A 430 -13.52 -13.46 -10.94
CA VAL A 430 -13.64 -14.87 -11.32
C VAL A 430 -14.55 -15.67 -10.38
N GLY A 431 -14.69 -16.98 -10.61
CA GLY A 431 -15.38 -17.90 -9.70
C GLY A 431 -16.90 -18.01 -9.89
N ASN A 432 -17.49 -17.30 -10.85
CA ASN A 432 -18.94 -17.08 -10.97
C ASN A 432 -19.53 -16.41 -9.70
N GLY A 433 -20.78 -15.95 -9.77
CA GLY A 433 -21.43 -15.28 -8.63
C GLY A 433 -22.28 -14.11 -9.08
N GLN A 434 -22.60 -13.21 -8.15
CA GLN A 434 -23.33 -11.97 -8.44
C GLN A 434 -22.66 -10.75 -7.82
N ILE A 435 -22.36 -9.74 -8.62
CA ILE A 435 -22.02 -8.40 -8.12
C ILE A 435 -23.34 -7.62 -7.98
N SER A 436 -23.61 -7.10 -6.79
CA SER A 436 -24.84 -6.40 -6.44
C SER A 436 -24.51 -4.99 -5.94
N VAL A 437 -24.60 -3.99 -6.82
CA VAL A 437 -24.35 -2.58 -6.50
C VAL A 437 -25.63 -1.94 -5.98
N THR A 438 -25.66 -1.66 -4.68
CA THR A 438 -26.84 -1.12 -3.98
C THR A 438 -26.87 0.41 -3.96
N SER A 439 -25.71 1.05 -3.86
CA SER A 439 -25.48 2.50 -3.94
C SER A 439 -23.99 2.80 -4.16
N GLY A 440 -23.65 4.01 -4.60
CA GLY A 440 -22.28 4.40 -4.95
C GLY A 440 -21.91 4.00 -6.39
N SER A 441 -20.63 4.06 -6.73
CA SER A 441 -20.14 3.71 -8.07
C SER A 441 -19.41 2.37 -8.15
N LEU A 442 -19.59 1.67 -9.27
CA LEU A 442 -18.70 0.61 -9.75
C LEU A 442 -17.94 1.11 -10.98
N GLY A 443 -16.62 1.22 -10.87
CA GLY A 443 -15.71 1.57 -11.96
C GLY A 443 -14.81 0.40 -12.36
N THR A 444 -14.04 0.62 -13.42
CA THR A 444 -13.05 -0.33 -13.93
C THR A 444 -11.85 0.40 -14.50
N ALA A 445 -10.84 -0.34 -14.98
CA ALA A 445 -9.73 0.20 -15.73
C ALA A 445 -9.64 -0.55 -17.06
N GLY A 446 -10.13 0.07 -18.13
CA GLY A 446 -10.18 -0.57 -19.45
C GLY A 446 -11.17 -1.74 -19.50
N SER A 447 -10.83 -2.81 -20.22
CA SER A 447 -11.68 -4.01 -20.32
C SER A 447 -11.51 -4.93 -19.11
N THR A 448 -12.54 -5.07 -18.29
CA THR A 448 -12.56 -5.98 -17.15
C THR A 448 -13.53 -7.13 -17.35
N SER A 449 -12.97 -8.35 -17.33
CA SER A 449 -13.72 -9.59 -17.40
C SER A 449 -14.31 -9.97 -16.04
N ILE A 450 -15.62 -10.19 -16.00
CA ILE A 450 -16.36 -10.58 -14.80
C ILE A 450 -17.14 -11.86 -15.08
N THR A 451 -16.65 -12.97 -14.52
CA THR A 451 -17.38 -14.24 -14.51
C THR A 451 -18.49 -14.15 -13.45
N GLY A 452 -19.74 -14.01 -13.88
CA GLY A 452 -20.87 -13.79 -12.97
C GLY A 452 -21.90 -12.79 -13.48
N SER A 453 -22.94 -12.57 -12.68
CA SER A 453 -24.05 -11.69 -13.01
C SER A 453 -23.91 -10.32 -12.33
N LEU A 454 -24.47 -9.27 -12.93
CA LEU A 454 -24.56 -7.94 -12.35
C LEU A 454 -26.01 -7.60 -11.97
N LEU A 455 -26.19 -7.08 -10.76
CA LEU A 455 -27.39 -6.36 -10.35
C LEU A 455 -26.96 -4.98 -9.89
N SER A 456 -27.28 -3.92 -10.63
CA SER A 456 -26.87 -2.56 -10.26
C SER A 456 -28.05 -1.61 -10.16
N ALA A 457 -28.18 -0.99 -8.99
CA ALA A 457 -29.00 0.20 -8.76
C ALA A 457 -28.15 1.47 -8.53
N GLY A 458 -26.82 1.33 -8.51
CA GLY A 458 -25.87 2.43 -8.34
C GLY A 458 -25.39 3.02 -9.67
N THR A 459 -24.24 3.69 -9.62
CA THR A 459 -23.60 4.29 -10.78
C THR A 459 -22.58 3.33 -11.40
N LEU A 460 -22.58 3.19 -12.71
CA LEU A 460 -21.45 2.62 -13.46
C LEU A 460 -20.58 3.78 -13.92
N LYS A 461 -19.34 3.87 -13.43
CA LYS A 461 -18.37 4.86 -13.90
C LYS A 461 -17.63 4.30 -15.10
N ILE A 462 -17.53 5.11 -16.15
CA ILE A 462 -16.92 4.75 -17.42
C ILE A 462 -15.94 5.85 -17.82
N ASP A 463 -14.65 5.54 -17.78
CA ASP A 463 -13.61 6.42 -18.29
C ASP A 463 -13.45 6.22 -19.81
N LEU A 464 -13.53 7.30 -20.59
CA LEU A 464 -13.29 7.29 -22.03
C LEU A 464 -12.08 8.17 -22.40
N GLY A 465 -11.12 7.57 -23.08
CA GLY A 465 -9.90 8.19 -23.55
C GLY A 465 -9.42 7.60 -24.87
N ALA A 466 -8.35 8.19 -25.42
CA ALA A 466 -7.81 7.75 -26.72
C ALA A 466 -7.21 6.33 -26.65
N ASN A 467 -6.68 5.98 -25.48
CA ASN A 467 -5.92 4.75 -25.24
C ASN A 467 -6.44 3.96 -24.03
N ASN A 468 -7.44 4.48 -23.32
CA ASN A 468 -8.07 3.83 -22.19
C ASN A 468 -9.59 4.03 -22.30
N THR A 469 -10.33 2.94 -22.45
CA THR A 469 -11.80 2.97 -22.52
C THR A 469 -12.31 1.87 -21.63
N ASP A 470 -13.04 2.27 -20.61
CA ASP A 470 -13.65 1.36 -19.67
C ASP A 470 -14.72 0.51 -20.35
N PHE A 471 -14.65 -0.80 -20.07
CA PHE A 471 -15.55 -1.77 -20.63
C PHE A 471 -15.79 -2.93 -19.66
N PHE A 472 -17.06 -3.13 -19.28
CA PHE A 472 -17.45 -4.24 -18.43
C PHE A 472 -17.90 -5.46 -19.24
N ASN A 473 -17.16 -6.56 -19.15
CA ASN A 473 -17.52 -7.81 -19.82
C ASN A 473 -18.09 -8.84 -18.83
N PHE A 474 -19.42 -8.92 -18.73
CA PHE A 474 -20.10 -9.89 -17.89
C PHE A 474 -20.46 -11.16 -18.64
N SER A 475 -20.09 -12.27 -18.03
CA SER A 475 -20.43 -13.58 -18.53
C SER A 475 -21.88 -13.98 -18.17
N GLY A 476 -22.36 -13.57 -17.01
CA GLY A 476 -23.73 -13.77 -16.55
C GLY A 476 -24.71 -12.72 -17.06
N ALA A 477 -25.89 -12.67 -16.44
CA ALA A 477 -26.91 -11.68 -16.78
C ALA A 477 -26.63 -10.34 -16.08
N ALA A 478 -26.98 -9.22 -16.70
CA ALA A 478 -26.91 -7.89 -16.09
C ALA A 478 -28.29 -7.25 -15.99
N SER A 479 -28.65 -6.76 -14.80
CA SER A 479 -29.88 -6.01 -14.54
C SER A 479 -29.54 -4.63 -13.99
N LEU A 480 -29.87 -3.57 -14.73
CA LEU A 480 -29.45 -2.20 -14.47
C LEU A 480 -30.66 -1.28 -14.23
N ALA A 481 -30.62 -0.53 -13.13
CA ALA A 481 -31.66 0.41 -12.72
C ALA A 481 -31.13 1.76 -12.15
N GLY A 482 -29.82 2.00 -12.25
CA GLY A 482 -29.14 3.21 -11.73
C GLY A 482 -28.64 4.15 -12.83
N THR A 483 -27.45 4.75 -12.65
CA THR A 483 -26.87 5.71 -13.61
C THR A 483 -25.61 5.18 -14.30
N VAL A 484 -25.30 5.70 -15.49
CA VAL A 484 -24.00 5.59 -16.16
C VAL A 484 -23.40 6.99 -16.14
N ASP A 485 -22.21 7.12 -15.57
CA ASP A 485 -21.45 8.38 -15.47
C ASP A 485 -20.18 8.22 -16.30
N VAL A 486 -19.95 9.16 -17.22
CA VAL A 486 -18.88 9.10 -18.22
C VAL A 486 -17.84 10.16 -17.92
N GLU A 487 -16.63 9.75 -17.56
CA GLU A 487 -15.50 10.65 -17.37
C GLU A 487 -14.63 10.66 -18.64
N LEU A 488 -14.35 11.84 -19.18
CA LEU A 488 -13.51 11.98 -20.38
C LEU A 488 -12.07 12.29 -19.98
N GLU A 489 -11.12 11.56 -20.55
CA GLU A 489 -9.70 11.88 -20.43
C GLU A 489 -9.43 13.32 -20.95
N ALA A 490 -8.52 14.04 -20.28
CA ALA A 490 -8.25 15.43 -20.61
C ALA A 490 -7.81 15.61 -22.07
N GLY A 491 -8.63 16.36 -22.83
CA GLY A 491 -8.37 16.63 -24.26
C GLY A 491 -8.88 15.56 -25.22
N TYR A 492 -9.53 14.50 -24.73
CA TYR A 492 -10.21 13.53 -25.55
C TYR A 492 -11.53 14.08 -26.11
N VAL A 493 -11.77 13.85 -27.41
CA VAL A 493 -13.02 14.20 -28.09
C VAL A 493 -13.69 12.90 -28.53
N PRO A 494 -14.82 12.50 -27.92
CA PRO A 494 -15.46 11.25 -28.24
C PRO A 494 -16.12 11.31 -29.63
N SER A 495 -16.13 10.18 -30.35
CA SER A 495 -16.84 10.07 -31.65
C SER A 495 -17.39 8.66 -31.87
N GLY A 496 -18.50 8.55 -32.59
CA GLY A 496 -19.11 7.26 -32.93
C GLY A 496 -19.80 6.58 -31.74
N THR A 497 -19.62 5.26 -31.62
CA THR A 497 -20.30 4.46 -30.58
C THR A 497 -19.31 3.65 -29.76
N TYR A 498 -19.51 3.60 -28.44
CA TYR A 498 -18.70 2.85 -27.48
C TYR A 498 -19.56 1.78 -26.83
N THR A 499 -19.14 0.51 -26.91
CA THR A 499 -19.77 -0.54 -26.10
C THR A 499 -19.12 -0.51 -24.73
N ILE A 500 -19.90 -0.19 -23.70
CA ILE A 500 -19.40 0.01 -22.33
C ILE A 500 -19.73 -1.17 -21.41
N LEU A 501 -20.68 -2.01 -21.82
CA LEU A 501 -21.02 -3.24 -21.10
C LEU A 501 -21.54 -4.31 -22.05
N THR A 502 -21.10 -5.55 -21.86
CA THR A 502 -21.72 -6.76 -22.43
C THR A 502 -22.17 -7.70 -21.32
N ALA A 503 -23.33 -8.36 -21.50
CA ALA A 503 -23.82 -9.37 -20.57
C ALA A 503 -24.29 -10.63 -21.30
N ALA A 504 -23.45 -11.65 -21.40
CA ALA A 504 -23.73 -12.84 -22.20
C ALA A 504 -24.98 -13.61 -21.72
N GLY A 505 -25.25 -13.62 -20.41
CA GLY A 505 -26.45 -14.19 -19.80
C GLY A 505 -27.75 -13.40 -20.02
N GLY A 506 -27.68 -12.23 -20.67
CA GLY A 506 -28.80 -11.35 -20.99
C GLY A 506 -28.76 -10.00 -20.28
N LEU A 507 -29.18 -8.94 -20.96
CA LEU A 507 -29.20 -7.56 -20.43
C LEU A 507 -30.64 -7.07 -20.19
N SER A 508 -30.90 -6.57 -18.98
CA SER A 508 -32.12 -5.87 -18.60
C SER A 508 -31.78 -4.45 -18.12
N ALA A 509 -31.82 -3.49 -19.03
CA ALA A 509 -31.41 -2.10 -18.78
C ALA A 509 -32.55 -1.07 -18.98
N GLY A 510 -33.81 -1.48 -18.86
CA GLY A 510 -34.95 -0.60 -19.14
C GLY A 510 -35.17 0.56 -18.17
N SER A 511 -34.35 0.67 -17.12
CA SER A 511 -34.45 1.72 -16.09
C SER A 511 -33.12 2.39 -15.78
N VAL A 512 -32.05 2.07 -16.52
CA VAL A 512 -30.76 2.77 -16.40
C VAL A 512 -30.83 4.10 -17.15
N MET A 513 -30.16 5.12 -16.61
CA MET A 513 -30.09 6.47 -17.20
C MET A 513 -28.64 6.91 -17.33
N LEU A 514 -28.34 7.80 -18.28
CA LEU A 514 -27.09 8.56 -18.25
C LEU A 514 -27.11 9.59 -17.12
N ASP A 515 -25.95 9.91 -16.56
CA ASP A 515 -25.81 11.05 -15.67
C ASP A 515 -26.24 12.33 -16.42
N PRO A 516 -27.01 13.23 -15.77
CA PRO A 516 -27.38 14.50 -16.37
C PRO A 516 -26.22 15.29 -16.99
N SER A 517 -24.98 15.19 -16.48
CA SER A 517 -23.81 15.83 -17.08
C SER A 517 -23.52 15.36 -18.50
N ASP A 518 -23.87 14.12 -18.82
CA ASP A 518 -23.39 13.44 -20.04
C ASP A 518 -24.45 13.41 -21.13
N THR A 519 -25.71 13.69 -20.78
CA THR A 519 -26.86 13.67 -21.71
C THR A 519 -26.77 14.66 -22.87
N SER A 520 -25.89 15.67 -22.80
CA SER A 520 -25.62 16.57 -23.94
C SER A 520 -24.63 16.01 -24.95
N THR A 521 -23.87 14.98 -24.56
CA THR A 521 -22.76 14.43 -25.34
C THR A 521 -23.06 13.02 -25.82
N PHE A 522 -23.81 12.24 -25.03
CA PHE A 522 -24.09 10.84 -25.31
C PHE A 522 -25.59 10.54 -25.22
N GLU A 523 -26.02 9.58 -26.02
CA GLU A 523 -27.23 8.80 -25.76
C GLU A 523 -26.87 7.35 -25.38
N LEU A 524 -27.72 6.75 -24.56
CA LEU A 524 -27.55 5.39 -24.08
C LEU A 524 -28.49 4.44 -24.81
N LEU A 525 -27.92 3.45 -25.46
CA LEU A 525 -28.62 2.49 -26.30
C LEU A 525 -28.45 1.07 -25.74
N VAL A 526 -29.51 0.28 -25.83
CA VAL A 526 -29.47 -1.16 -25.56
C VAL A 526 -29.44 -1.89 -26.89
N GLN A 527 -28.33 -2.53 -27.22
CA GLN A 527 -28.14 -3.28 -28.46
C GLN A 527 -27.95 -4.76 -28.14
N GLY A 528 -29.04 -5.53 -28.23
CA GLY A 528 -29.02 -6.94 -27.86
C GLY A 528 -28.70 -7.11 -26.37
N ASN A 529 -27.55 -7.72 -26.09
CA ASN A 529 -27.02 -7.95 -24.74
C ASN A 529 -25.98 -6.90 -24.31
N SER A 530 -25.86 -5.80 -25.07
CA SER A 530 -24.85 -4.77 -24.84
C SER A 530 -25.49 -3.43 -24.49
N LEU A 531 -24.80 -2.69 -23.62
CA LEU A 531 -25.05 -1.28 -23.36
C LEU A 531 -24.04 -0.46 -24.16
N VAL A 532 -24.55 0.48 -24.97
CA VAL A 532 -23.76 1.24 -25.94
C VAL A 532 -23.99 2.72 -25.71
N LEU A 533 -22.91 3.49 -25.56
CA LEU A 533 -22.94 4.93 -25.70
C LEU A 533 -22.86 5.27 -27.18
N SER A 534 -23.80 6.08 -27.68
CA SER A 534 -23.61 6.76 -28.96
C SER A 534 -23.33 8.21 -28.67
N VAL A 535 -22.24 8.72 -29.26
CA VAL A 535 -21.98 10.15 -29.26
C VAL A 535 -23.12 10.81 -30.02
N LEU A 536 -23.73 11.80 -29.39
CA LEU A 536 -24.64 12.69 -30.07
C LEU A 536 -23.80 13.56 -30.98
N ASP A 537 -24.10 13.55 -32.28
CA ASP A 537 -23.52 14.51 -33.20
C ASP A 537 -23.93 15.90 -32.70
N VAL A 538 -22.98 16.60 -32.08
CA VAL A 538 -23.21 17.97 -31.65
C VAL A 538 -23.35 18.77 -32.92
N GLU A 539 -24.59 19.16 -33.21
CA GLU A 539 -24.90 20.10 -34.29
C GLU A 539 -23.93 21.29 -34.14
N ASN A 540 -22.97 21.42 -35.07
CA ASN A 540 -21.88 22.37 -34.92
C ASN A 540 -21.67 23.16 -36.22
N ALA A 541 -22.04 24.43 -36.18
CA ALA A 541 -21.90 25.31 -37.32
C ALA A 541 -20.57 26.08 -37.37
N ASN A 542 -19.64 25.85 -36.44
CA ASN A 542 -18.29 26.42 -36.47
C ASN A 542 -17.37 25.51 -37.32
N PHE A 543 -17.51 25.62 -38.63
CA PHE A 543 -16.86 24.75 -39.60
C PHE A 543 -15.36 25.03 -39.76
N ASP A 544 -14.90 26.26 -39.51
CA ASP A 544 -13.48 26.60 -39.61
C ASP A 544 -12.70 26.44 -38.29
N GLY A 545 -13.42 26.19 -37.19
CA GLY A 545 -12.87 25.94 -35.87
C GLY A 545 -12.28 27.18 -35.19
N ILE A 546 -12.52 28.38 -35.72
CA ILE A 546 -11.92 29.62 -35.24
C ILE A 546 -13.01 30.63 -34.84
N GLY A 547 -13.11 30.91 -33.54
CA GLY A 547 -14.03 31.95 -33.05
C GLY A 547 -15.45 31.43 -32.82
N GLY A 548 -16.45 32.21 -33.19
CA GLY A 548 -17.87 31.85 -33.06
C GLY A 548 -18.50 31.70 -34.45
N VAL A 549 -19.72 31.14 -34.49
CA VAL A 549 -20.41 30.82 -35.75
C VAL A 549 -20.69 32.11 -36.54
N ASP A 550 -19.99 32.32 -37.64
CA ASP A 550 -20.03 33.56 -38.40
C ASP A 550 -20.11 33.39 -39.94
N GLY A 551 -19.82 34.45 -40.68
CA GLY A 551 -19.90 34.44 -42.15
C GLY A 551 -18.81 33.62 -42.84
N PHE A 552 -17.69 33.32 -42.17
CA PHE A 552 -16.65 32.42 -42.67
C PHE A 552 -17.09 30.96 -42.63
N ASP A 553 -17.85 30.58 -41.59
CA ASP A 553 -18.51 29.29 -41.52
C ASP A 553 -19.56 29.13 -42.62
N PHE A 554 -20.42 30.13 -42.82
CA PHE A 554 -21.38 30.10 -43.94
C PHE A 554 -20.71 29.82 -45.30
N LEU A 555 -19.50 30.36 -45.46
CA LEU A 555 -18.67 30.18 -46.66
C LEU A 555 -18.09 28.76 -46.77
N ALA A 556 -17.85 28.07 -45.66
CA ALA A 556 -17.49 26.66 -45.63
C ALA A 556 -18.68 25.80 -46.08
N TRP A 557 -19.85 25.98 -45.47
CA TRP A 557 -21.09 25.32 -45.89
C TRP A 557 -21.41 25.56 -47.38
N GLN A 558 -21.33 26.81 -47.83
CA GLN A 558 -21.61 27.15 -49.22
C GLN A 558 -20.67 26.43 -50.21
N ARG A 559 -19.44 26.09 -49.79
CA ARG A 559 -18.47 25.37 -50.63
C ARG A 559 -18.72 23.87 -50.63
N GLY A 560 -19.19 23.29 -49.53
CA GLY A 560 -19.55 21.87 -49.47
C GLY A 560 -20.94 21.55 -50.00
N PHE A 561 -21.85 22.52 -50.06
CA PHE A 561 -23.25 22.32 -50.44
C PHE A 561 -23.43 21.48 -51.72
N GLY A 562 -24.13 20.35 -51.58
CA GLY A 562 -24.34 19.36 -52.63
C GLY A 562 -23.36 18.18 -52.63
N LYS A 563 -22.46 18.10 -51.64
CA LYS A 563 -21.66 16.91 -51.34
C LYS A 563 -22.59 15.89 -50.68
N THR A 564 -22.72 14.70 -51.26
CA THR A 564 -23.78 13.72 -50.91
C THR A 564 -23.30 12.53 -50.09
N THR A 565 -21.99 12.40 -49.86
CA THR A 565 -21.36 11.38 -49.02
C THR A 565 -19.93 11.82 -48.65
N GLY A 566 -19.46 11.49 -47.45
CA GLY A 566 -18.09 11.73 -47.00
C GLY A 566 -17.77 13.21 -46.75
N ALA A 567 -18.78 13.99 -46.36
CA ALA A 567 -18.58 15.35 -45.87
C ALA A 567 -18.10 15.35 -44.42
N VAL A 568 -17.08 16.14 -44.12
CA VAL A 568 -16.59 16.40 -42.75
C VAL A 568 -17.07 17.78 -42.27
N LEU A 569 -16.94 18.08 -40.98
CA LEU A 569 -17.36 19.36 -40.39
C LEU A 569 -16.84 20.58 -41.17
N SER A 570 -15.57 20.58 -41.60
CA SER A 570 -14.98 21.68 -42.37
C SER A 570 -15.51 21.83 -43.80
N ASP A 571 -16.23 20.82 -44.32
CA ASP A 571 -17.00 20.95 -45.56
C ASP A 571 -18.35 21.61 -45.32
N GLY A 572 -18.77 21.83 -44.07
CA GLY A 572 -20.07 22.37 -43.71
C GLY A 572 -21.12 21.34 -43.32
N ASN A 573 -20.70 20.13 -42.95
CA ASN A 573 -21.57 19.10 -42.39
C ASN A 573 -21.79 19.41 -40.89
N ALA A 574 -22.86 20.15 -40.60
CA ALA A 574 -23.20 20.64 -39.27
C ALA A 574 -23.94 19.59 -38.44
N ASP A 575 -24.74 18.71 -39.07
CA ASP A 575 -25.50 17.66 -38.35
C ASP A 575 -24.78 16.31 -38.25
N GLY A 576 -23.61 16.18 -38.88
CA GLY A 576 -22.76 15.00 -38.80
C GLY A 576 -23.15 13.87 -39.77
N ASP A 577 -24.17 14.03 -40.62
CA ASP A 577 -24.77 12.93 -41.39
C ASP A 577 -23.96 12.46 -42.63
N SER A 578 -22.79 13.06 -42.83
CA SER A 578 -21.84 12.83 -43.92
C SER A 578 -22.25 13.39 -45.28
N ASP A 579 -23.26 14.27 -45.33
CA ASP A 579 -23.56 15.11 -46.48
C ASP A 579 -23.49 16.62 -46.14
N VAL A 580 -23.74 17.49 -47.13
CA VAL A 580 -23.85 18.95 -46.92
C VAL A 580 -25.07 19.44 -47.68
N ASP A 581 -26.15 19.66 -46.95
CA ASP A 581 -27.47 19.98 -47.49
C ASP A 581 -28.15 21.16 -46.79
N GLY A 582 -29.48 21.19 -46.82
CA GLY A 582 -30.27 22.26 -46.21
C GLY A 582 -30.42 22.13 -44.69
N ASN A 583 -30.18 20.96 -44.12
CA ASN A 583 -30.26 20.69 -42.68
C ASN A 583 -29.05 21.31 -41.96
N ASP A 584 -27.87 21.19 -42.56
CA ASP A 584 -26.66 21.86 -42.05
C ASP A 584 -26.77 23.38 -42.03
N LEU A 585 -27.39 23.93 -43.09
CA LEU A 585 -27.65 25.36 -43.17
C LEU A 585 -28.57 25.80 -42.05
N ALA A 586 -29.60 25.01 -41.74
CA ALA A 586 -30.56 25.34 -40.69
C ALA A 586 -29.87 25.41 -39.32
N ILE A 587 -28.89 24.55 -39.07
CA ILE A 587 -28.06 24.57 -37.85
C ILE A 587 -27.18 25.82 -37.83
N TRP A 588 -26.53 26.15 -38.95
CA TRP A 588 -25.77 27.40 -39.04
C TRP A 588 -26.65 28.64 -38.82
N GLU A 589 -27.87 28.66 -39.35
CA GLU A 589 -28.82 29.75 -39.15
C GLU A 589 -29.22 29.89 -37.67
N ASP A 590 -29.39 28.77 -36.95
CA ASP A 590 -29.77 28.78 -35.53
C ASP A 590 -28.61 29.21 -34.62
N GLN A 591 -27.39 28.81 -34.97
CA GLN A 591 -26.19 29.09 -34.18
C GLN A 591 -25.48 30.39 -34.58
N PHE A 592 -25.88 31.06 -35.66
CA PHE A 592 -25.24 32.27 -36.17
C PHE A 592 -25.16 33.39 -35.11
N GLY A 593 -23.95 33.83 -34.82
CA GLY A 593 -23.67 34.85 -33.80
C GLY A 593 -23.58 34.33 -32.38
N THR A 594 -23.63 33.01 -32.17
CA THR A 594 -23.28 32.36 -30.89
C THR A 594 -21.79 31.99 -30.87
N SER A 595 -21.14 32.21 -29.72
CA SER A 595 -19.81 31.65 -29.44
C SER A 595 -19.99 30.21 -28.97
N GLY A 596 -19.45 29.23 -29.70
CA GLY A 596 -19.70 27.80 -29.50
C GLY A 596 -19.52 27.32 -28.04
N GLY A 597 -20.50 26.53 -27.59
CA GLY A 597 -20.68 25.74 -26.36
C GLY A 597 -19.67 25.82 -25.19
N GLY A 598 -20.20 26.09 -23.98
CA GLY A 598 -19.54 25.81 -22.70
C GLY A 598 -19.58 27.00 -21.73
N GLY A 599 -20.56 27.03 -20.83
CA GLY A 599 -20.67 28.06 -19.80
C GLY A 599 -19.50 27.99 -18.81
N MET A 600 -18.59 28.96 -18.86
CA MET A 600 -17.77 29.35 -17.72
C MET A 600 -18.03 30.81 -17.38
N ALA A 601 -18.52 31.05 -16.16
CA ALA A 601 -18.51 32.36 -15.55
C ALA A 601 -17.05 32.82 -15.39
N ALA A 602 -16.57 33.68 -16.28
CA ALA A 602 -15.27 34.32 -16.13
C ALA A 602 -15.34 35.35 -14.99
N ALA A 603 -14.66 35.03 -13.89
CA ALA A 603 -14.33 35.98 -12.84
C ALA A 603 -13.59 37.17 -13.46
N THR A 604 -14.09 38.38 -13.17
CA THR A 604 -13.40 39.62 -13.49
C THR A 604 -12.09 39.70 -12.69
N ILE A 605 -10.94 39.55 -13.36
CA ILE A 605 -9.63 39.91 -12.79
C ILE A 605 -9.12 41.19 -13.50
N PRO A 606 -8.75 42.26 -12.76
CA PRO A 606 -8.32 43.54 -13.34
C PRO A 606 -6.88 43.52 -13.90
N GLU A 607 -6.67 44.12 -15.07
CA GLU A 607 -5.34 44.39 -15.66
C GLU A 607 -4.63 45.61 -15.02
N PRO A 608 -3.30 45.53 -14.81
CA PRO A 608 -2.47 46.73 -15.06
C PRO A 608 -1.10 46.49 -15.75
N SER A 609 -0.84 45.35 -16.40
CA SER A 609 0.52 45.04 -16.92
C SER A 609 0.77 45.52 -18.37
N SER A 610 -0.28 45.79 -19.14
CA SER A 610 -0.24 46.11 -20.58
C SER A 610 0.30 47.52 -20.90
N LEU A 611 0.29 48.44 -19.93
CA LEU A 611 0.80 49.82 -20.09
C LEU A 611 2.33 49.95 -19.92
N LEU A 612 2.98 49.01 -19.21
CA LEU A 612 4.43 49.05 -18.97
C LEU A 612 5.24 48.63 -20.20
N LEU A 613 4.74 47.69 -21.01
CA LEU A 613 5.41 47.24 -22.23
C LEU A 613 5.46 48.33 -23.31
N VAL A 614 4.42 49.17 -23.40
CA VAL A 614 4.34 50.28 -24.36
C VAL A 614 5.31 51.42 -23.96
N ALA A 615 5.56 51.61 -22.67
CA ALA A 615 6.50 52.61 -22.17
C ALA A 615 7.97 52.24 -22.46
N PHE A 616 8.34 50.95 -22.38
CA PHE A 616 9.70 50.49 -22.71
C PHE A 616 9.99 50.49 -24.22
N GLY A 617 9.00 50.17 -25.05
CA GLY A 617 9.12 50.22 -26.52
C GLY A 617 9.37 51.65 -27.06
N ALA A 618 8.77 52.66 -26.44
CA ALA A 618 8.97 54.06 -26.83
C ALA A 618 10.38 54.59 -26.49
N MET A 619 11.06 54.04 -25.47
CA MET A 619 12.37 54.49 -25.03
C MET A 619 13.52 53.94 -25.90
N ALA A 620 13.35 52.75 -26.48
CA ALA A 620 14.34 52.13 -27.38
C ALA A 620 14.48 52.84 -28.74
N THR A 621 13.42 53.49 -29.23
CA THR A 621 13.45 54.22 -30.51
C THR A 621 14.25 55.53 -30.47
N VAL A 622 14.50 56.08 -29.28
CA VAL A 622 15.28 57.33 -29.11
C VAL A 622 16.80 57.06 -29.11
N LEU A 623 17.24 55.83 -28.82
CA LEU A 623 18.66 55.48 -28.67
C LEU A 623 19.30 54.87 -29.94
N ALA A 624 18.51 54.37 -30.90
CA ALA A 624 18.99 53.81 -32.17
C ALA A 624 19.55 54.85 -33.16
N GLY A 625 19.49 56.14 -32.84
CA GLY A 625 19.95 57.22 -33.70
C GLY A 625 21.42 57.62 -33.49
N ARG A 626 22.41 56.77 -33.81
CA ARG A 626 23.77 57.23 -34.24
C ARG A 626 24.75 56.10 -34.69
N LYS A 627 24.82 55.90 -36.02
CA LYS A 627 26.03 55.73 -36.92
C LYS A 627 27.05 54.60 -36.59
N ARG A 628 27.65 53.81 -37.52
CA ARG A 628 27.73 53.78 -39.01
C ARG A 628 28.64 52.60 -39.47
N GLN A 629 28.30 51.97 -40.60
CA GLN A 629 29.15 51.33 -41.65
C GLN A 629 29.90 50.02 -41.33
N ALA A 630 30.15 49.07 -42.26
CA ALA A 630 29.68 48.72 -43.60
C ALA A 630 30.44 47.44 -44.03
N ASN A 631 29.76 46.42 -44.59
CA ASN A 631 30.15 45.59 -45.76
C ASN A 631 29.48 44.21 -45.75
N LEU A 632 28.39 44.10 -46.52
CA LEU A 632 27.86 42.84 -47.02
C LEU A 632 28.74 42.32 -48.17
N SER A 633 29.37 41.17 -47.96
CA SER A 633 29.66 40.15 -48.98
C SER A 633 30.22 38.90 -48.29
N LYS A 634 29.37 37.86 -48.15
CA LYS A 634 29.65 36.40 -48.05
C LYS A 634 28.59 35.65 -47.20
N VAL A 635 27.31 35.85 -47.53
CA VAL A 635 26.15 35.09 -47.01
C VAL A 635 25.90 33.80 -47.82
N LEU A 636 26.90 33.32 -48.57
CA LEU A 636 26.82 32.07 -49.32
C LEU A 636 28.26 31.55 -49.42
N VAL A 637 28.58 30.36 -48.89
CA VAL A 637 29.86 29.58 -48.97
C VAL A 637 30.54 29.20 -47.63
N LEU A 638 30.18 29.71 -46.45
CA LEU A 638 30.64 29.08 -45.18
C LEU A 638 29.59 28.15 -44.55
N LEU A 639 28.96 27.36 -45.42
CA LEU A 639 28.03 26.28 -45.10
C LEU A 639 28.67 24.90 -45.36
N LEU A 640 30.02 24.79 -45.40
CA LEU A 640 30.69 23.54 -45.79
C LEU A 640 32.02 23.20 -45.08
N CYS A 641 32.50 23.94 -44.06
CA CYS A 641 33.77 23.61 -43.37
C CYS A 641 33.79 23.92 -41.86
N VAL A 642 32.69 23.69 -41.14
CA VAL A 642 32.71 23.46 -39.68
C VAL A 642 32.20 22.04 -39.38
N GLY A 643 32.58 21.10 -40.25
CA GLY A 643 32.74 19.71 -39.87
C GLY A 643 34.22 19.53 -39.55
N LEU A 644 34.51 18.93 -38.39
CA LEU A 644 35.83 18.65 -37.81
C LEU A 644 36.41 19.78 -36.95
N GLY A 645 36.00 19.80 -35.67
CA GLY A 645 36.68 20.59 -34.65
C GLY A 645 35.86 20.97 -33.42
N THR A 646 34.83 20.21 -33.04
CA THR A 646 34.30 20.29 -31.68
C THR A 646 35.32 19.63 -30.75
N MET A 647 36.21 20.42 -30.17
CA MET A 647 36.76 20.05 -28.85
C MET A 647 35.56 20.10 -27.92
N ALA A 648 35.13 18.92 -27.46
CA ALA A 648 34.11 18.78 -26.43
C ALA A 648 34.50 19.67 -25.25
N THR A 649 33.70 20.70 -25.00
CA THR A 649 33.65 21.35 -23.70
C THR A 649 32.58 20.57 -22.97
N GLU A 650 33.00 19.68 -22.08
CA GLU A 650 32.07 18.96 -21.22
C GLU A 650 31.32 19.99 -20.38
N VAL A 651 30.02 20.11 -20.62
CA VAL A 651 29.11 20.81 -19.71
C VAL A 651 28.77 19.78 -18.65
N PHE A 652 29.36 19.89 -17.46
CA PHE A 652 28.99 19.03 -16.34
C PHE A 652 27.52 19.28 -15.96
N ALA A 653 26.81 18.22 -15.57
CA ALA A 653 25.39 18.26 -15.25
C ALA A 653 25.07 19.17 -14.03
N ALA A 654 23.83 19.65 -13.94
CA ALA A 654 23.30 20.28 -12.73
C ALA A 654 23.10 19.23 -11.62
N PRO A 655 23.08 19.61 -10.33
CA PRO A 655 22.80 18.67 -9.25
C PRO A 655 21.39 18.06 -9.43
N PRO A 656 21.23 16.75 -9.20
CA PRO A 656 19.98 16.04 -9.49
C PRO A 656 18.84 16.44 -8.54
N ILE A 657 19.15 16.92 -7.33
CA ILE A 657 18.18 17.41 -6.36
C ILE A 657 18.20 18.93 -6.35
N THR A 658 17.08 19.54 -6.74
CA THR A 658 16.91 21.01 -6.73
C THR A 658 15.90 21.46 -5.68
N THR A 659 15.02 20.57 -5.23
CA THR A 659 14.09 20.85 -4.12
C THR A 659 14.86 21.15 -2.84
N GLY A 660 14.57 22.31 -2.24
CA GLY A 660 15.24 22.78 -1.03
C GLY A 660 16.68 23.25 -1.21
N LEU A 661 17.26 23.20 -2.41
CA LEU A 661 18.61 23.70 -2.69
C LEU A 661 18.62 25.24 -2.62
N ILE A 662 19.35 25.79 -1.65
CA ILE A 662 19.42 27.24 -1.40
C ILE A 662 20.75 27.87 -1.82
N THR A 663 21.80 27.08 -1.99
CA THR A 663 23.11 27.59 -2.42
C THR A 663 23.85 26.50 -3.18
N GLN A 664 24.34 26.86 -4.38
CA GLN A 664 25.29 26.06 -5.14
C GLN A 664 26.47 26.93 -5.57
N LEU A 665 27.66 26.64 -5.05
CA LEU A 665 28.90 27.31 -5.41
C LEU A 665 29.85 26.28 -6.03
N ASP A 666 30.16 26.43 -7.31
CA ASP A 666 31.00 25.51 -8.08
C ASP A 666 32.24 26.26 -8.60
N ALA A 667 33.46 25.78 -8.34
CA ALA A 667 34.68 26.50 -8.71
C ALA A 667 34.99 26.49 -10.22
N ASP A 668 34.33 25.63 -11.01
CA ASP A 668 34.43 25.65 -12.48
C ASP A 668 33.61 26.78 -13.12
N THR A 669 32.64 27.34 -12.39
CA THR A 669 31.74 28.39 -12.88
C THR A 669 31.58 29.51 -11.85
N GLY A 670 30.95 30.64 -12.21
CA GLY A 670 30.62 31.69 -11.22
C GLY A 670 31.78 32.42 -10.53
N ILE A 671 33.06 32.17 -10.85
CA ILE A 671 34.21 32.84 -10.22
C ILE A 671 34.43 34.26 -10.77
N THR A 672 34.55 35.23 -9.86
CA THR A 672 34.94 36.61 -10.16
C THR A 672 36.31 36.93 -9.58
N LEU A 673 37.28 37.12 -10.47
CA LEU A 673 38.66 37.46 -10.10
C LEU A 673 38.87 38.97 -10.01
N ASP A 674 39.54 39.40 -8.95
CA ASP A 674 40.10 40.74 -8.80
C ASP A 674 41.55 40.63 -8.34
N SER A 675 42.46 41.21 -9.11
CA SER A 675 43.91 41.16 -8.86
C SER A 675 44.52 39.75 -8.75
N GLY A 676 43.86 38.73 -9.32
CA GLY A 676 44.32 37.33 -9.32
C GLY A 676 43.77 36.49 -8.18
N GLU A 677 43.05 37.10 -7.23
CA GLU A 677 42.36 36.45 -6.11
C GLU A 677 40.84 36.41 -6.38
N VAL A 678 40.13 35.47 -5.76
CA VAL A 678 38.68 35.32 -5.91
C VAL A 678 37.95 36.33 -5.02
N SER A 679 37.38 37.35 -5.65
CA SER A 679 36.57 38.39 -4.97
C SER A 679 35.10 38.01 -4.83
N GLY A 680 34.61 37.07 -5.64
CA GLY A 680 33.25 36.59 -5.61
C GLY A 680 33.10 35.21 -6.22
N TRP A 681 32.14 34.44 -5.68
CA TRP A 681 31.74 33.12 -6.11
C TRP A 681 30.23 33.10 -6.23
N ALA A 682 29.73 33.02 -7.46
CA ALA A 682 28.32 33.19 -7.75
C ALA A 682 27.50 31.92 -7.49
N ASP A 683 26.33 32.10 -6.87
CA ASP A 683 25.37 31.04 -6.59
C ASP A 683 24.64 30.60 -7.87
N GLN A 684 24.66 29.29 -8.14
CA GLN A 684 24.04 28.64 -9.30
C GLN A 684 22.65 28.05 -8.98
N SER A 685 22.20 28.07 -7.72
CA SER A 685 20.88 27.52 -7.33
C SER A 685 19.70 28.35 -7.81
N GLY A 686 19.93 29.61 -8.18
CA GLY A 686 18.90 30.58 -8.56
C GLY A 686 18.41 31.47 -7.41
N ASN A 687 18.85 31.24 -6.17
CA ASN A 687 18.45 32.03 -5.00
C ASN A 687 19.29 33.29 -4.76
N GLY A 688 20.46 33.39 -5.40
CA GLY A 688 21.30 34.59 -5.36
C GLY A 688 22.17 34.71 -4.10
N ASN A 689 22.38 33.59 -3.40
CA ASN A 689 23.20 33.48 -2.19
C ASN A 689 24.72 33.44 -2.54
N ASN A 690 25.20 34.49 -3.22
CA ASN A 690 26.58 34.60 -3.69
C ASN A 690 27.56 34.78 -2.51
N ALA A 691 28.71 34.12 -2.57
CA ALA A 691 29.79 34.32 -1.60
C ALA A 691 30.79 35.38 -2.10
N SER A 692 31.28 36.25 -1.23
CA SER A 692 32.24 37.29 -1.63
C SER A 692 33.17 37.72 -0.50
N ASN A 693 34.32 38.30 -0.86
CA ASN A 693 35.16 39.04 0.09
C ASN A 693 35.80 40.25 -0.60
N SER A 694 35.71 41.41 0.04
CA SER A 694 36.25 42.66 -0.49
C SER A 694 37.69 42.96 -0.05
N VAL A 695 38.28 42.20 0.88
CA VAL A 695 39.62 42.44 1.42
C VAL A 695 40.68 41.67 0.64
N ILE A 696 41.64 42.38 0.04
CA ILE A 696 42.77 41.77 -0.70
C ILE A 696 43.74 41.12 0.31
N GLY A 697 44.17 39.89 0.03
CA GLY A 697 45.01 39.08 0.92
C GLY A 697 44.26 38.30 2.02
N GLU A 698 42.92 38.31 1.97
CA GLU A 698 42.04 37.38 2.72
C GLU A 698 41.12 36.63 1.73
N ARG A 699 41.51 36.56 0.46
CA ARG A 699 40.72 35.99 -0.65
C ARG A 699 41.42 34.75 -1.19
N PRO A 700 40.70 33.64 -1.39
CA PRO A 700 41.29 32.43 -1.92
C PRO A 700 41.72 32.60 -3.39
N VAL A 701 42.58 31.70 -3.86
CA VAL A 701 43.05 31.67 -5.26
C VAL A 701 42.44 30.48 -6.00
N VAL A 702 42.00 30.69 -7.24
CA VAL A 702 41.50 29.59 -8.08
C VAL A 702 42.66 28.77 -8.65
N ILE A 703 42.55 27.45 -8.55
CA ILE A 703 43.45 26.48 -9.19
C ILE A 703 42.61 25.68 -10.19
N SER A 704 42.91 25.84 -11.47
CA SER A 704 42.23 25.08 -12.53
C SER A 704 42.75 23.64 -12.59
N SER A 705 41.84 22.70 -12.85
CA SER A 705 42.15 21.27 -13.03
C SER A 705 42.94 20.62 -11.90
N ALA A 706 42.48 20.85 -10.67
CA ALA A 706 43.14 20.37 -9.46
C ALA A 706 42.60 19.01 -8.97
N THR A 707 41.29 18.77 -9.10
CA THR A 707 40.70 17.50 -8.61
C THR A 707 41.14 16.31 -9.47
N PRO A 708 40.93 15.06 -9.01
CA PRO A 708 41.25 13.86 -9.81
C PRO A 708 40.52 13.81 -11.16
N ALA A 709 39.34 14.41 -11.29
CA ALA A 709 38.61 14.56 -12.56
C ALA A 709 39.02 15.79 -13.39
N GLY A 710 39.94 16.62 -12.90
CA GLY A 710 40.40 17.79 -13.62
C GLY A 710 39.46 19.00 -13.54
N THR A 711 38.59 19.04 -12.51
CA THR A 711 37.78 20.23 -12.17
C THR A 711 38.58 21.25 -11.35
N SER A 712 38.16 22.50 -11.38
CA SER A 712 38.79 23.63 -10.68
C SER A 712 38.45 23.66 -9.19
N VAL A 713 39.27 24.32 -8.39
CA VAL A 713 39.08 24.49 -6.93
C VAL A 713 39.48 25.90 -6.48
N LEU A 714 39.00 26.31 -5.32
CA LEU A 714 39.49 27.47 -4.58
C LEU A 714 40.45 27.01 -3.47
N SER A 715 41.67 27.54 -3.47
CA SER A 715 42.70 27.29 -2.47
C SER A 715 42.66 28.37 -1.40
N PHE A 716 42.53 27.95 -0.14
CA PHE A 716 42.53 28.77 1.07
C PHE A 716 43.81 28.51 1.86
N ASP A 717 44.46 29.56 2.36
CA ASP A 717 45.75 29.46 3.09
C ASP A 717 45.63 29.54 4.63
N GLY A 718 44.41 29.39 5.16
CA GLY A 718 44.10 29.59 6.58
C GLY A 718 43.91 31.05 7.00
N GLY A 719 44.24 32.03 6.14
CA GLY A 719 43.89 33.44 6.28
C GLY A 719 42.75 33.89 5.36
N ASP A 720 42.33 33.03 4.43
CA ASP A 720 41.31 33.33 3.43
C ASP A 720 39.87 33.07 3.89
N LEU A 721 38.91 33.87 3.43
CA LEU A 721 37.48 33.62 3.62
C LEU A 721 36.62 34.16 2.47
N LEU A 722 35.43 33.59 2.33
CA LEU A 722 34.30 34.15 1.57
C LEU A 722 33.03 34.10 2.41
N ASP A 723 32.24 35.18 2.39
CA ASP A 723 30.97 35.27 3.13
C ASP A 723 29.77 35.32 2.17
N ILE A 724 28.77 34.50 2.47
CA ILE A 724 27.39 34.66 2.03
C ILE A 724 26.70 35.55 3.06
N GLY A 725 26.12 36.67 2.62
CA GLY A 725 25.47 37.63 3.51
C GLY A 725 24.18 37.12 4.17
N PRO A 726 23.50 37.97 4.96
CA PRO A 726 22.21 37.65 5.56
C PRO A 726 21.19 37.24 4.50
N SER A 727 20.49 36.13 4.74
CA SER A 727 19.50 35.55 3.83
C SER A 727 18.51 34.70 4.62
N SER A 728 17.21 34.87 4.35
CA SER A 728 16.14 34.10 4.98
C SER A 728 16.16 32.62 4.58
N ASP A 729 16.84 32.27 3.49
CA ASP A 729 16.90 30.90 2.99
C ASP A 729 17.60 29.95 3.97
N PHE A 730 18.51 30.48 4.79
CA PHE A 730 19.25 29.77 5.84
C PHE A 730 18.54 29.79 7.21
N GLU A 731 17.37 30.41 7.32
CA GLU A 731 16.58 30.47 8.58
C GLU A 731 15.68 29.24 8.75
N SER A 732 15.90 28.17 7.97
CA SER A 732 15.23 26.88 8.14
C SER A 732 15.65 26.21 9.44
N GLN A 733 14.70 25.48 10.04
CA GLN A 733 14.96 24.59 11.17
C GLN A 733 15.63 23.28 10.73
N GLN A 734 15.90 23.09 9.44
CA GLN A 734 16.56 21.88 8.93
C GLN A 734 17.56 22.23 7.86
N LEU A 735 18.74 21.61 7.91
CA LEU A 735 19.81 21.86 6.95
C LEU A 735 20.53 20.57 6.58
N THR A 736 20.87 20.45 5.29
CA THR A 736 21.84 19.47 4.78
C THR A 736 22.83 20.18 3.89
N TRP A 737 24.13 19.95 4.07
CA TRP A 737 25.15 20.57 3.22
C TRP A 737 26.25 19.60 2.81
N PHE A 738 26.80 19.85 1.63
CA PHE A 738 27.86 19.07 1.00
C PHE A 738 29.00 20.00 0.63
N VAL A 739 30.23 19.58 0.92
CA VAL A 739 31.44 20.30 0.51
C VAL A 739 32.44 19.30 -0.05
N VAL A 740 32.89 19.53 -1.29
CA VAL A 740 34.02 18.80 -1.87
C VAL A 740 35.30 19.52 -1.48
N PHE A 741 36.13 18.90 -0.64
CA PHE A 741 37.33 19.56 -0.10
C PHE A 741 38.54 18.63 -0.04
N GLN A 742 39.72 19.23 0.00
CA GLN A 742 40.98 18.61 0.42
C GLN A 742 41.63 19.53 1.46
N ALA A 743 42.26 18.99 2.50
CA ALA A 743 42.81 19.79 3.61
C ALA A 743 44.33 19.71 3.62
N ASP A 744 45.04 20.82 3.36
CA ASP A 744 46.50 20.85 3.38
C ASP A 744 47.04 20.78 4.83
N ALA A 745 46.28 21.31 5.80
CA ALA A 745 46.56 21.17 7.23
C ALA A 745 45.42 20.49 8.02
N LEU A 746 45.80 19.64 8.97
CA LEU A 746 44.89 19.01 9.93
C LEU A 746 45.00 19.73 11.28
N ASP A 747 44.40 20.92 11.40
CA ASP A 747 44.60 21.82 12.54
C ASP A 747 43.30 22.39 13.14
N ASN A 748 42.15 21.77 12.83
CA ASN A 748 40.80 22.24 13.15
C ASN A 748 40.30 23.38 12.26
N GLY A 749 40.88 23.58 11.08
CA GLY A 749 40.40 24.50 10.05
C GLY A 749 38.95 24.25 9.64
N ARG A 750 38.14 25.32 9.65
CA ARG A 750 36.69 25.28 9.38
C ARG A 750 36.42 25.71 7.96
N TYR A 751 35.94 24.80 7.13
CA TYR A 751 35.72 25.08 5.73
C TYR A 751 34.33 25.63 5.44
N ILE A 752 33.33 25.39 6.31
CA ILE A 752 32.01 26.04 6.24
C ILE A 752 31.37 26.20 7.63
N ASN A 753 30.71 27.33 7.89
CA ASN A 753 29.87 27.52 9.08
C ASN A 753 28.77 28.58 8.92
N GLY A 754 27.62 28.34 9.56
CA GLY A 754 26.52 29.31 9.66
C GLY A 754 26.59 30.15 10.94
N MET A 755 26.41 31.45 10.80
CA MET A 755 26.41 32.43 11.91
C MET A 755 25.04 33.08 12.02
N TYR A 756 24.51 33.15 13.24
CA TYR A 756 23.16 33.64 13.51
C TYR A 756 23.15 34.68 14.64
N GLU A 757 22.14 35.55 14.62
CA GLU A 757 21.86 36.57 15.65
C GLU A 757 21.17 35.93 16.86
N ASP A 758 21.73 36.11 18.05
CA ASP A 758 21.17 35.63 19.32
C ASP A 758 20.00 36.54 19.78
N VAL A 759 18.83 35.94 20.06
CA VAL A 759 17.59 36.67 20.39
C VAL A 759 17.45 36.92 21.90
N ASP A 760 18.26 36.28 22.75
CA ASP A 760 17.99 36.19 24.20
C ASP A 760 18.86 37.10 25.09
N LEU A 761 19.43 38.17 24.53
CA LEU A 761 20.24 39.13 25.28
C LEU A 761 19.43 40.37 25.63
N ASP A 762 19.24 40.60 26.93
CA ASP A 762 18.87 41.90 27.52
C ASP A 762 19.59 43.02 26.76
N ALA A 763 18.84 44.03 26.31
CA ALA A 763 19.33 45.14 25.49
C ALA A 763 20.64 45.76 26.02
N GLY A 764 21.78 45.24 25.56
CA GLY A 764 23.08 45.60 26.12
C GLY A 764 24.22 44.60 25.89
N ASP A 765 23.95 43.31 25.67
CA ASP A 765 24.96 42.32 25.29
C ASP A 765 24.71 41.85 23.84
N THR A 766 25.75 41.86 23.01
CA THR A 766 25.64 41.53 21.58
C THR A 766 26.71 40.50 21.22
N TRP A 767 26.33 39.22 21.23
CA TRP A 767 27.16 38.12 20.77
C TRP A 767 26.48 37.41 19.60
N SER A 768 27.19 37.22 18.49
CA SER A 768 26.77 36.34 17.39
C SER A 768 27.37 34.95 17.61
N GLY A 769 26.52 33.92 17.64
CA GLY A 769 26.94 32.53 17.80
C GLY A 769 27.06 31.81 16.46
N GLN A 770 27.96 30.83 16.37
CA GLN A 770 27.96 29.88 15.25
C GLN A 770 26.93 28.79 15.57
N ALA A 771 25.90 28.61 14.73
CA ALA A 771 24.86 27.62 14.97
C ALA A 771 25.30 26.23 14.50
N TRP A 772 25.91 26.15 13.31
CA TRP A 772 26.38 24.90 12.73
C TRP A 772 27.70 25.11 11.98
N GLN A 773 28.48 24.05 11.83
CA GLN A 773 29.81 24.10 11.21
C GLN A 773 30.33 22.73 10.81
N SER A 774 31.16 22.71 9.76
CA SER A 774 31.99 21.55 9.41
C SER A 774 33.47 21.91 9.35
N PHE A 775 34.30 21.01 9.83
CA PHE A 775 35.75 21.21 9.92
C PHE A 775 36.54 19.91 9.96
N VAL A 776 37.84 20.04 9.71
CA VAL A 776 38.78 18.92 9.74
C VAL A 776 39.53 18.95 11.06
N ALA A 777 39.23 18.01 11.95
CA ALA A 777 39.89 17.93 13.25
C ALA A 777 41.37 17.59 13.12
N SER A 778 42.19 18.01 14.09
CA SER A 778 43.63 17.73 14.06
C SER A 778 44.02 16.25 14.13
N SER A 779 43.05 15.37 14.43
CA SER A 779 43.17 13.92 14.33
C SER A 779 43.00 13.36 12.91
N GLY A 780 42.73 14.18 11.89
CA GLY A 780 42.35 13.71 10.55
C GLY A 780 40.92 13.17 10.49
N ARG A 781 40.01 13.74 11.30
CA ARG A 781 38.61 13.33 11.36
C ARG A 781 37.70 14.41 10.84
N HIS A 782 36.66 14.02 10.11
CA HIS A 782 35.60 14.94 9.74
C HIS A 782 34.74 15.22 10.98
N ARG A 783 34.41 16.50 11.24
CA ARG A 783 33.52 16.89 12.33
C ARG A 783 32.46 17.86 11.87
N VAL A 784 31.24 17.61 12.32
CA VAL A 784 30.10 18.51 12.22
C VAL A 784 29.69 18.87 13.65
N ASN A 785 29.60 20.16 13.94
CA ASN A 785 29.05 20.61 15.22
C ASN A 785 27.80 21.43 14.99
N VAL A 786 26.84 21.26 15.89
CA VAL A 786 25.68 22.14 16.05
C VAL A 786 25.65 22.63 17.49
N ARG A 787 25.21 23.87 17.67
CA ARG A 787 25.10 24.54 18.96
C ARG A 787 23.71 24.34 19.53
N ASP A 788 23.63 23.92 20.80
CA ASP A 788 22.36 23.88 21.54
C ASP A 788 21.99 25.24 22.14
N ASP A 789 20.76 25.34 22.62
CA ASP A 789 20.22 26.55 23.26
C ASP A 789 20.90 26.85 24.61
N ALA A 790 21.43 25.82 25.27
CA ALA A 790 22.29 25.95 26.46
C ALA A 790 23.72 26.44 26.13
N GLN A 791 23.98 26.84 24.89
CA GLN A 791 25.22 27.39 24.36
C GLN A 791 26.40 26.40 24.24
N GLY A 792 26.15 25.11 24.43
CA GLY A 792 27.08 23.99 24.24
C GLY A 792 27.14 23.50 22.80
N PHE A 793 28.32 23.05 22.35
CA PHE A 793 28.45 22.40 21.04
C PHE A 793 28.33 20.88 21.20
N HIS A 794 27.43 20.29 20.41
CA HIS A 794 27.36 18.85 20.20
C HIS A 794 28.04 18.52 18.87
N ALA A 795 28.80 17.43 18.85
CA ALA A 795 29.67 17.10 17.73
C ALA A 795 29.44 15.67 17.25
N ALA A 796 29.09 15.52 15.98
CA ALA A 796 29.20 14.26 15.26
C ALA A 796 30.61 14.19 14.65
N THR A 797 31.35 13.11 14.96
CA THR A 797 32.76 12.95 14.57
C THR A 797 32.97 11.60 13.90
N SER A 798 33.61 11.61 12.73
CA SER A 798 33.93 10.36 12.03
C SER A 798 34.69 9.38 12.95
N PRO A 799 34.31 8.09 13.01
CA PRO A 799 34.91 7.09 13.91
C PRO A 799 36.39 6.84 13.62
N ASN A 800 36.79 6.97 12.36
CA ASN A 800 38.15 6.75 11.88
C ASN A 800 38.81 8.06 11.44
N ASN A 801 40.15 8.07 11.43
CA ASN A 801 40.97 9.16 10.91
C ASN A 801 41.01 9.05 9.38
N THR A 802 39.86 9.33 8.75
CA THR A 802 39.62 9.08 7.32
C THR A 802 40.21 10.16 6.41
N ILE A 803 40.40 11.39 6.92
CA ILE A 803 40.91 12.52 6.12
C ILE A 803 42.43 12.53 6.17
N ASP A 804 43.05 12.65 4.98
CA ASP A 804 44.46 12.93 4.81
C ASP A 804 44.69 14.24 4.05
N ALA A 805 45.96 14.66 3.99
CA ALA A 805 46.34 15.94 3.40
C ALA A 805 46.56 15.91 1.88
N ILE A 806 46.19 14.82 1.20
CA ILE A 806 46.48 14.62 -0.23
C ILE A 806 45.20 14.42 -1.02
N ASN A 807 44.24 13.69 -0.48
CA ASN A 807 43.03 13.28 -1.19
C ASN A 807 41.90 14.29 -1.02
N TYR A 808 41.01 14.32 -2.02
CA TYR A 808 39.72 15.01 -1.91
C TYR A 808 38.70 14.11 -1.23
N PHE A 809 37.76 14.75 -0.54
CA PHE A 809 36.68 14.12 0.19
C PHE A 809 35.39 14.91 -0.03
N ILE A 810 34.25 14.24 0.11
CA ILE A 810 32.94 14.88 0.23
C ILE A 810 32.60 14.91 1.72
N GLY A 811 32.60 16.10 2.31
CA GLY A 811 32.13 16.33 3.67
C GLY A 811 30.64 16.65 3.66
N ILE A 812 29.87 15.90 4.43
CA ILE A 812 28.41 16.07 4.54
C ILE A 812 28.06 16.32 5.99
N GLY A 813 27.27 17.37 6.22
CA GLY A 813 26.65 17.63 7.51
C GLY A 813 25.14 17.74 7.35
N SER A 814 24.40 17.20 8.30
CA SER A 814 22.97 17.47 8.42
C SER A 814 22.57 17.75 9.86
N TRP A 815 21.52 18.55 9.97
CA TRP A 815 20.89 18.95 11.22
C TRP A 815 19.38 19.00 10.99
N ASP A 816 18.65 18.24 11.80
CA ASP A 816 17.18 18.12 11.73
C ASP A 816 16.42 19.19 12.51
N GLY A 817 17.16 20.07 13.18
CA GLY A 817 16.70 21.09 14.12
C GLY A 817 15.56 20.67 15.02
N THR A 818 14.90 21.70 15.57
CA THR A 818 14.18 21.67 16.84
C THR A 818 12.89 20.84 16.79
N ASN A 819 13.01 19.53 16.67
CA ASN A 819 11.90 18.58 16.56
C ASN A 819 11.53 18.03 17.96
N GLY A 820 11.32 18.92 18.93
CA GLY A 820 11.03 18.56 20.33
C GLY A 820 12.25 18.70 21.24
N THR A 821 12.56 17.70 22.08
CA THR A 821 13.61 17.81 23.12
C THR A 821 15.04 17.45 22.65
N THR A 822 15.21 17.01 21.40
CA THR A 822 16.49 16.52 20.88
C THR A 822 16.64 16.75 19.37
N ASP A 823 17.83 17.15 18.94
CA ASP A 823 18.21 17.29 17.53
C ASP A 823 19.24 16.22 17.15
N ASN A 824 19.10 15.63 15.98
CA ASN A 824 20.09 14.74 15.38
C ASN A 824 21.05 15.50 14.47
N ILE A 825 22.34 15.28 14.74
CA ILE A 825 23.44 15.79 13.95
C ILE A 825 24.08 14.60 13.24
N THR A 826 24.14 14.65 11.92
CA THR A 826 24.84 13.61 11.14
C THR A 826 26.10 14.17 10.52
N ASN A 827 27.19 13.42 10.66
CA ASN A 827 28.44 13.64 9.98
C ASN A 827 28.69 12.47 9.03
N VAL A 828 28.87 12.77 7.74
CA VAL A 828 29.31 11.79 6.75
C VAL A 828 30.56 12.32 6.07
N VAL A 829 31.50 11.42 5.78
CA VAL A 829 32.63 11.70 4.90
C VAL A 829 32.74 10.60 3.86
N VAL A 830 32.88 10.99 2.59
CA VAL A 830 33.08 10.08 1.46
C VAL A 830 34.46 10.33 0.88
N ASP A 831 35.26 9.28 0.71
CA ASP A 831 36.56 9.38 0.06
C ASP A 831 36.47 9.29 -1.47
N GLY A 832 37.59 9.55 -2.16
CA GLY A 832 37.69 9.43 -3.61
C GLY A 832 37.63 8.02 -4.18
N LEU A 833 37.32 7.00 -3.36
CA LEU A 833 37.00 5.63 -3.77
C LEU A 833 35.52 5.29 -3.53
N GLY A 834 34.72 6.24 -3.01
CA GLY A 834 33.31 6.04 -2.66
C GLY A 834 33.10 5.42 -1.27
N THR A 835 34.15 5.28 -0.45
CA THR A 835 34.02 4.74 0.91
C THR A 835 33.31 5.76 1.80
N VAL A 836 32.18 5.38 2.36
CA VAL A 836 31.37 6.24 3.23
C VAL A 836 31.66 5.93 4.69
N THR A 837 31.95 6.96 5.48
CA THR A 837 32.03 6.88 6.94
C THR A 837 30.99 7.80 7.57
N THR A 838 30.09 7.24 8.37
CA THR A 838 28.99 7.98 9.02
C THR A 838 29.12 7.95 10.54
N SER A 839 28.72 9.03 11.19
CA SER A 839 28.48 9.11 12.63
C SER A 839 27.31 10.03 12.92
N THR A 840 26.52 9.68 13.92
CA THR A 840 25.41 10.50 14.42
C THR A 840 25.66 10.89 15.86
N ALA A 841 25.24 12.09 16.23
CA ALA A 841 25.21 12.59 17.60
C ALA A 841 23.86 13.25 17.87
N VAL A 842 23.44 13.26 19.13
CA VAL A 842 22.21 13.92 19.56
C VAL A 842 22.57 15.17 20.35
N ALA A 843 22.04 16.32 19.94
CA ALA A 843 22.00 17.52 20.76
C ALA A 843 20.69 17.56 21.54
N TYR A 844 20.71 18.14 22.73
CA TYR A 844 19.51 18.28 23.56
C TYR A 844 19.00 19.69 23.46
N ASP A 845 17.72 19.80 23.14
CA ASP A 845 17.02 21.06 23.19
C ASP A 845 16.42 21.28 24.59
N THR A 846 16.82 22.39 25.21
CA THR A 846 16.35 22.81 26.53
C THR A 846 15.21 23.81 26.49
N ASP A 847 14.90 24.40 25.32
CA ASP A 847 13.74 25.28 25.09
C ASP A 847 13.12 25.07 23.69
N PRO A 848 12.14 24.15 23.55
CA PRO A 848 11.47 23.86 22.27
C PRO A 848 10.62 25.00 21.71
N ASN A 849 10.63 26.19 22.33
CA ASN A 849 9.94 27.38 21.86
C ASN A 849 10.89 28.53 21.49
N ALA A 850 12.21 28.32 21.46
CA ALA A 850 13.16 29.35 21.06
C ALA A 850 12.86 29.83 19.62
N THR A 851 12.50 31.11 19.47
CA THR A 851 12.20 31.71 18.17
C THR A 851 13.45 31.86 17.31
N LEU A 852 13.28 31.60 16.00
CA LEU A 852 14.30 31.65 14.94
C LEU A 852 15.37 32.73 15.17
N GLN A 853 16.62 32.28 15.34
CA GLN A 853 17.80 33.13 15.25
C GLN A 853 17.91 33.63 13.79
N LYS A 854 18.14 34.92 13.58
CA LYS A 854 18.25 35.47 12.21
C LYS A 854 19.59 35.10 11.61
N HIS A 855 19.57 34.61 10.37
CA HIS A 855 20.82 34.28 9.68
C HIS A 855 21.61 35.57 9.41
N PHE A 856 22.83 35.63 9.95
CA PHE A 856 23.72 36.77 9.82
C PHE A 856 24.68 36.62 8.65
N ALA A 857 25.33 35.45 8.54
CA ALA A 857 26.17 35.10 7.39
C ALA A 857 26.56 33.61 7.42
N THR A 858 26.79 33.04 6.25
CA THR A 858 27.41 31.73 6.08
C THR A 858 28.81 31.94 5.54
N ARG A 859 29.81 31.42 6.25
CA ARG A 859 31.22 31.63 5.93
C ARG A 859 31.87 30.37 5.39
N ILE A 860 32.74 30.57 4.40
CA ILE A 860 33.58 29.54 3.78
C ILE A 860 35.04 29.91 4.05
N GLY A 861 35.84 28.98 4.57
CA GLY A 861 37.29 29.16 4.77
C GLY A 861 37.76 29.59 6.17
N GLY A 862 36.88 29.79 7.15
CA GLY A 862 37.32 30.01 8.54
C GLY A 862 36.19 30.41 9.49
N ALA A 863 36.54 30.78 10.74
CA ALA A 863 35.58 31.26 11.73
C ALA A 863 35.97 32.60 12.35
N THR A 864 34.97 33.31 12.89
CA THR A 864 35.21 34.49 13.75
C THR A 864 34.19 34.51 14.88
N VAL A 865 34.63 34.85 16.09
CA VAL A 865 33.75 35.21 17.21
C VAL A 865 33.49 36.71 17.09
N TYR A 866 32.34 37.12 16.57
CA TYR A 866 31.97 38.53 16.51
C TYR A 866 31.44 38.98 17.88
N ASN A 867 32.20 39.86 18.53
CA ASN A 867 31.71 40.70 19.61
C ASN A 867 31.29 42.03 18.99
N VAL A 868 29.98 42.29 18.90
CA VAL A 868 29.45 43.46 18.18
C VAL A 868 29.78 44.79 18.88
N ALA A 869 30.46 44.75 20.04
CA ALA A 869 30.98 45.93 20.74
C ALA A 869 32.41 46.35 20.35
N GLN A 870 33.12 45.62 19.47
CA GLN A 870 34.46 46.03 19.02
C GLN A 870 34.43 46.90 17.75
N THR A 871 35.08 48.06 17.82
CA THR A 871 35.25 49.01 16.68
C THR A 871 36.26 48.53 15.62
N ALA A 872 36.64 47.24 15.62
CA ALA A 872 37.53 46.61 14.66
C ALA A 872 37.16 45.12 14.50
N PRO A 873 37.31 44.51 13.31
CA PRO A 873 37.05 43.08 13.09
C PRO A 873 37.99 42.23 13.96
N ALA A 874 37.46 41.19 14.60
CA ALA A 874 38.28 40.19 15.30
C ALA A 874 39.09 39.37 14.28
N PRO A 875 40.33 38.94 14.61
CA PRO A 875 41.12 38.11 13.72
C PRO A 875 40.44 36.77 13.46
N LEU A 876 40.61 36.23 12.25
CA LEU A 876 40.16 34.88 11.90
C LEU A 876 40.72 33.86 12.90
N GLN A 877 39.85 32.93 13.31
CA GLN A 877 40.22 31.80 14.14
C GLN A 877 39.90 30.51 13.38
N ASN A 878 40.76 29.51 13.53
CA ASN A 878 40.59 28.19 12.93
C ASN A 878 40.32 28.28 11.40
N GLY A 879 41.11 29.09 10.71
CA GLY A 879 41.02 29.21 9.25
C GLY A 879 41.33 27.88 8.58
N PHE A 880 40.68 27.63 7.44
CA PHE A 880 40.89 26.42 6.67
C PHE A 880 42.08 26.59 5.73
N ASP A 881 43.08 25.74 5.90
CA ASP A 881 44.23 25.61 4.99
C ASP A 881 44.00 24.37 4.12
N GLY A 882 43.63 24.58 2.87
CA GLY A 882 43.18 23.54 1.94
C GLY A 882 42.39 24.07 0.76
N GLN A 883 41.72 23.15 0.05
CA GLN A 883 41.08 23.41 -1.24
C GLN A 883 39.60 23.02 -1.20
N ILE A 884 38.74 23.79 -1.85
CA ILE A 884 37.29 23.54 -1.95
C ILE A 884 36.86 23.59 -3.44
N ALA A 885 36.21 22.54 -3.92
CA ALA A 885 35.75 22.45 -5.32
C ALA A 885 34.28 22.88 -5.49
N GLU A 886 33.39 22.38 -4.65
CA GLU A 886 31.95 22.66 -4.74
C GLU A 886 31.30 22.66 -3.35
N VAL A 887 30.31 23.56 -3.16
CA VAL A 887 29.49 23.70 -1.95
C VAL A 887 28.01 23.65 -2.34
N LEU A 888 27.26 22.74 -1.74
CA LEU A 888 25.79 22.65 -1.87
C LEU A 888 25.15 22.78 -0.49
N VAL A 889 24.11 23.60 -0.35
CA VAL A 889 23.35 23.74 0.90
C VAL A 889 21.86 23.63 0.60
N TYR A 890 21.18 22.78 1.36
CA TYR A 890 19.75 22.54 1.31
C TYR A 890 19.10 23.02 2.62
N ASN A 891 17.92 23.65 2.51
CA ASN A 891 17.11 24.10 3.63
C ASN A 891 16.16 23.02 4.18
N SER A 892 16.44 21.76 3.87
CA SER A 892 15.71 20.59 4.33
C SER A 892 16.68 19.48 4.71
N LEU A 893 16.19 18.53 5.51
CA LEU A 893 16.86 17.24 5.65
C LEU A 893 16.69 16.47 4.35
N LEU A 894 17.81 16.15 3.71
CA LEU A 894 17.79 15.18 2.62
C LEU A 894 17.64 13.78 3.23
N ASN A 895 16.71 13.02 2.68
CA ASN A 895 16.64 11.60 2.98
C ASN A 895 17.87 10.88 2.39
N SER A 896 18.02 9.59 2.70
CA SER A 896 19.17 8.81 2.22
C SER A 896 19.26 8.74 0.69
N ILE A 897 18.14 8.76 -0.03
CA ILE A 897 18.11 8.71 -1.50
C ILE A 897 18.67 10.01 -2.08
N ASP A 898 18.11 11.15 -1.66
CA ASP A 898 18.50 12.47 -2.17
C ASP A 898 19.97 12.75 -1.84
N THR A 899 20.40 12.39 -0.62
CA THR A 899 21.80 12.49 -0.20
C THR A 899 22.72 11.69 -1.13
N THR A 900 22.35 10.45 -1.44
CA THR A 900 23.12 9.59 -2.34
C THR A 900 23.15 10.11 -3.77
N GLN A 901 22.06 10.65 -4.30
CA GLN A 901 22.05 11.24 -5.64
C GLN A 901 23.02 12.42 -5.74
N VAL A 902 23.04 13.28 -4.72
CA VAL A 902 24.00 14.38 -4.63
C VAL A 902 25.44 13.87 -4.49
N VAL A 903 25.67 12.80 -3.70
CA VAL A 903 27.00 12.18 -3.59
C VAL A 903 27.47 11.58 -4.92
N SER A 904 26.62 10.84 -5.63
CA SER A 904 26.94 10.28 -6.95
C SER A 904 27.25 11.38 -7.96
N TYR A 905 26.49 12.47 -7.93
CA TYR A 905 26.78 13.66 -8.73
C TYR A 905 28.19 14.18 -8.46
N LEU A 906 28.52 14.46 -7.20
CA LEU A 906 29.83 15.01 -6.80
C LEU A 906 30.98 14.02 -7.08
N LEU A 907 30.77 12.71 -6.87
CA LEU A 907 31.74 11.67 -7.20
C LEU A 907 32.04 11.64 -8.70
N SER A 908 30.99 11.63 -9.53
CA SER A 908 31.13 11.59 -11.00
C SER A 908 31.82 12.84 -11.56
N LYS A 909 31.56 14.00 -10.94
CA LYS A 909 32.08 15.29 -11.38
C LYS A 909 33.53 15.52 -10.97
N HIS A 910 33.89 15.23 -9.72
CA HIS A 910 35.18 15.65 -9.17
C HIS A 910 36.23 14.53 -9.05
N PHE A 911 35.83 13.27 -9.18
CA PHE A 911 36.72 12.11 -8.94
C PHE A 911 36.89 11.25 -10.20
N THR A 912 38.04 10.56 -10.32
CA THR A 912 38.31 9.62 -11.43
C THR A 912 38.51 8.21 -10.92
N GLY A 913 37.97 7.23 -11.66
CA GLY A 913 38.19 5.81 -11.37
C GLY A 913 37.35 5.23 -10.23
N VAL A 914 36.28 5.92 -9.81
CA VAL A 914 35.22 5.35 -8.95
C VAL A 914 34.16 4.74 -9.88
N PRO A 915 34.13 3.42 -10.09
CA PRO A 915 33.00 2.81 -10.78
C PRO A 915 31.78 2.94 -9.86
N VAL A 916 30.84 3.81 -10.23
CA VAL A 916 29.49 3.73 -9.65
C VAL A 916 28.95 2.36 -10.06
N PRO A 917 28.50 1.51 -9.11
CA PRO A 917 27.91 0.23 -9.46
C PRO A 917 26.76 0.44 -10.45
N THR A 918 26.76 -0.32 -11.53
CA THR A 918 25.68 -0.34 -12.53
C THR A 918 24.72 -1.49 -12.27
N GLU A 919 25.05 -2.41 -11.37
CA GLU A 919 24.25 -3.56 -11.00
C GLU A 919 24.09 -3.58 -9.47
N PHE A 920 22.85 -3.67 -9.01
CA PHE A 920 22.49 -3.73 -7.60
C PHE A 920 21.67 -4.99 -7.37
N THR A 921 22.18 -5.89 -6.54
CA THR A 921 21.49 -7.13 -6.19
C THR A 921 20.75 -6.96 -4.87
N TRP A 922 19.51 -7.42 -4.81
CA TRP A 922 18.76 -7.51 -3.57
C TRP A 922 19.44 -8.52 -2.64
N ASP A 923 19.90 -8.05 -1.48
CA ASP A 923 20.67 -8.81 -0.47
C ASP A 923 19.87 -8.96 0.83
N SER A 924 18.55 -9.12 0.71
CA SER A 924 17.64 -9.28 1.85
C SER A 924 16.76 -10.52 1.71
N PRO A 925 16.65 -11.34 2.77
CA PRO A 925 15.71 -12.46 2.78
C PRO A 925 14.27 -12.03 3.11
N ASP A 926 14.06 -10.77 3.51
CA ASP A 926 12.76 -10.24 3.95
C ASP A 926 12.16 -9.28 2.91
N SER A 927 10.82 -9.16 2.96
CA SER A 927 10.05 -8.15 2.23
C SER A 927 10.42 -6.75 2.75
N ALA A 928 10.73 -5.82 1.86
CA ALA A 928 11.16 -4.47 2.25
C ALA A 928 10.95 -3.46 1.12
N SER A 929 11.02 -2.17 1.48
CA SER A 929 11.01 -1.09 0.49
C SER A 929 12.22 -1.16 -0.43
N TRP A 930 11.98 -0.98 -1.73
CA TRP A 930 13.00 -0.75 -2.74
C TRP A 930 13.96 0.35 -2.32
N THR A 931 13.46 1.38 -1.63
CA THR A 931 14.28 2.53 -1.20
C THR A 931 15.23 2.23 -0.04
N SER A 932 15.14 1.06 0.58
CA SER A 932 15.98 0.69 1.71
C SER A 932 17.39 0.31 1.25
N ALA A 933 18.31 1.28 1.28
CA ALA A 933 19.70 1.10 0.84
C ALA A 933 20.41 -0.14 1.42
N THR A 934 20.12 -0.51 2.67
CA THR A 934 20.71 -1.69 3.34
C THR A 934 20.23 -3.03 2.79
N ARG A 935 19.25 -3.04 1.89
CA ARG A 935 18.68 -4.25 1.27
C ARG A 935 19.30 -4.54 -0.10
N TRP A 936 20.19 -3.68 -0.58
CA TRP A 936 20.91 -3.85 -1.84
C TRP A 936 22.40 -4.06 -1.60
N THR A 937 23.06 -4.78 -2.51
CA THR A 937 24.52 -4.81 -2.57
C THR A 937 25.07 -3.39 -2.72
N ASP A 938 26.19 -3.11 -2.05
CA ASP A 938 26.82 -1.80 -2.05
C ASP A 938 25.94 -0.65 -1.50
N SER A 939 25.25 -0.91 -0.39
CA SER A 939 24.38 0.02 0.36
C SER A 939 24.89 1.47 0.55
N ALA A 940 26.19 1.71 0.41
CA ALA A 940 26.80 3.05 0.38
C ALA A 940 26.33 3.91 -0.81
N PHE A 941 25.97 3.29 -1.94
CA PHE A 941 25.47 3.96 -3.15
C PHE A 941 23.95 3.99 -3.23
N GLY A 942 23.26 3.59 -2.15
CA GLY A 942 21.80 3.55 -2.10
C GLY A 942 21.19 2.45 -2.99
N PRO A 943 19.86 2.45 -3.11
CA PRO A 943 19.14 1.55 -4.01
C PRO A 943 19.32 1.97 -5.49
N PRO A 944 19.11 1.05 -6.45
CA PRO A 944 19.10 1.39 -7.88
C PRO A 944 17.95 2.36 -8.19
N GLN A 945 18.26 3.54 -8.72
CA GLN A 945 17.34 4.69 -8.90
C GLN A 945 17.70 5.59 -10.10
N THR A 946 18.55 5.11 -11.02
CA THR A 946 18.90 5.86 -12.22
C THR A 946 18.85 4.98 -13.46
N LYS A 947 18.66 5.60 -14.63
CA LYS A 947 18.70 4.98 -15.96
C LYS A 947 20.03 4.30 -16.33
N ASN A 948 21.08 4.40 -15.51
CA ASN A 948 22.36 3.71 -15.71
C ASN A 948 22.49 2.44 -14.84
N GLN A 949 21.46 2.11 -14.06
CA GLN A 949 21.50 1.06 -13.07
C GLN A 949 20.50 -0.05 -13.39
N LYS A 950 20.92 -1.28 -13.13
CA LYS A 950 20.16 -2.52 -13.22
C LYS A 950 19.90 -3.04 -11.80
N ALA A 951 18.65 -3.37 -11.51
CA ALA A 951 18.25 -4.05 -10.29
C ALA A 951 18.22 -5.57 -10.52
N ILE A 952 18.79 -6.35 -9.60
CA ILE A 952 18.85 -7.81 -9.68
C ILE A 952 18.16 -8.39 -8.44
N LEU A 953 17.03 -9.05 -8.64
CA LEU A 953 16.23 -9.73 -7.63
C LEU A 953 16.58 -11.23 -7.67
N GLY A 954 17.57 -11.62 -6.86
CA GLY A 954 18.22 -12.94 -6.92
C GLY A 954 17.84 -13.93 -5.80
N ASP A 955 18.69 -14.92 -5.53
CA ASP A 955 18.46 -16.01 -4.57
C ASP A 955 18.30 -15.58 -3.08
N ALA A 956 18.39 -14.29 -2.74
CA ALA A 956 18.38 -13.81 -1.35
C ALA A 956 17.15 -14.26 -0.54
N ILE A 957 16.01 -14.45 -1.22
CA ILE A 957 14.73 -14.83 -0.60
C ILE A 957 14.56 -16.35 -0.43
N GLY A 958 15.48 -17.16 -0.98
CA GLY A 958 15.41 -18.61 -0.90
C GLY A 958 14.15 -19.18 -1.57
N SER A 959 13.48 -20.09 -0.87
CA SER A 959 12.22 -20.72 -1.31
C SER A 959 10.97 -19.96 -0.87
N GLU A 960 11.13 -18.82 -0.20
CA GLU A 960 10.02 -18.04 0.34
C GLU A 960 9.58 -16.96 -0.65
N ASN A 961 8.30 -16.61 -0.60
CA ASN A 961 7.73 -15.52 -1.35
C ASN A 961 8.00 -14.19 -0.64
N ARG A 962 8.46 -13.17 -1.40
CA ARG A 962 8.81 -11.86 -0.86
C ARG A 962 8.37 -10.71 -1.73
N THR A 963 8.08 -9.60 -1.06
CA THR A 963 7.59 -8.37 -1.70
C THR A 963 8.65 -7.27 -1.62
N VAL A 964 8.94 -6.63 -2.76
CA VAL A 964 9.78 -5.42 -2.85
C VAL A 964 8.88 -4.23 -3.14
N THR A 965 8.92 -3.21 -2.28
CA THR A 965 7.90 -2.15 -2.27
C THR A 965 8.34 -0.86 -2.97
N ILE A 966 7.48 -0.29 -3.80
CA ILE A 966 7.66 0.98 -4.50
C ILE A 966 6.70 2.02 -3.90
N LEU A 967 7.20 2.81 -2.95
CA LEU A 967 6.43 3.89 -2.30
C LEU A 967 6.67 5.26 -2.93
N LYS A 968 7.68 5.37 -3.80
CA LYS A 968 8.08 6.58 -4.52
C LYS A 968 8.46 6.19 -5.95
N PRO A 969 8.45 7.12 -6.92
CA PRO A 969 8.78 6.79 -8.28
C PRO A 969 10.22 6.27 -8.37
N VAL A 970 10.43 5.22 -9.14
CA VAL A 970 11.75 4.63 -9.39
C VAL A 970 12.09 4.74 -10.86
N THR A 971 13.32 5.12 -11.19
CA THR A 971 13.83 5.06 -12.58
C THR A 971 15.00 4.10 -12.63
N VAL A 972 14.96 3.12 -13.53
CA VAL A 972 16.08 2.18 -13.75
C VAL A 972 16.23 1.84 -15.23
N ASN A 973 17.40 1.32 -15.62
CA ASN A 973 17.58 0.77 -16.96
C ASN A 973 16.93 -0.61 -17.08
N ALA A 974 17.17 -1.46 -16.09
CA ALA A 974 16.79 -2.86 -16.19
C ALA A 974 16.43 -3.48 -14.84
N ILE A 975 15.59 -4.51 -14.90
CA ILE A 975 15.24 -5.36 -13.76
C ILE A 975 15.50 -6.82 -14.17
N GLU A 976 16.32 -7.52 -13.41
CA GLU A 976 16.54 -8.95 -13.57
C GLU A 976 15.95 -9.71 -12.39
N PHE A 977 15.22 -10.79 -12.67
CA PHE A 977 14.80 -11.78 -11.71
C PHE A 977 15.59 -13.07 -11.95
N ASN A 978 16.24 -13.57 -10.90
CA ASN A 978 17.10 -14.74 -10.99
C ASN A 978 17.08 -15.52 -9.67
N ASN A 979 15.90 -15.99 -9.26
CA ASN A 979 15.77 -16.85 -8.09
C ASN A 979 15.64 -18.32 -8.51
N THR A 980 16.69 -19.09 -8.26
CA THR A 980 16.79 -20.51 -8.58
C THR A 980 16.30 -21.41 -7.46
N LEU A 981 15.97 -20.84 -6.28
CA LEU A 981 15.62 -21.56 -5.06
C LEU A 981 14.11 -21.74 -4.85
N GLY A 982 13.30 -21.26 -5.80
CA GLY A 982 11.86 -21.53 -5.89
C GLY A 982 10.94 -20.50 -5.23
N GLY A 983 11.49 -19.49 -4.55
CA GLY A 983 10.71 -18.36 -4.05
C GLY A 983 10.38 -17.34 -5.14
N SER A 984 9.30 -16.58 -4.95
CA SER A 984 8.87 -15.55 -5.89
C SER A 984 9.10 -14.13 -5.34
N TYR A 985 9.28 -13.18 -6.26
CA TYR A 985 9.32 -11.75 -5.96
C TYR A 985 8.04 -11.12 -6.50
N ALA A 986 7.34 -10.37 -5.65
CA ALA A 986 6.36 -9.38 -6.07
C ALA A 986 6.96 -7.97 -5.95
N VAL A 987 7.03 -7.23 -7.05
CA VAL A 987 7.34 -5.80 -7.01
C VAL A 987 6.03 -5.04 -6.93
N ALA A 988 5.63 -4.67 -5.70
CA ALA A 988 4.35 -4.04 -5.39
C ALA A 988 4.54 -2.59 -4.96
N GLY A 989 3.51 -1.74 -5.03
CA GLY A 989 3.74 -0.31 -4.87
C GLY A 989 2.54 0.56 -5.12
N LEU A 990 2.50 1.72 -4.46
CA LEU A 990 1.52 2.78 -4.76
C LEU A 990 2.00 3.75 -5.84
N ASP A 991 3.28 3.67 -6.22
CA ASP A 991 3.87 4.55 -7.23
C ASP A 991 4.21 3.78 -8.51
N ARG A 992 5.21 4.22 -9.29
CA ARG A 992 5.57 3.66 -10.58
C ARG A 992 7.05 3.35 -10.73
N ILE A 993 7.36 2.47 -11.68
CA ILE A 993 8.72 2.27 -12.18
C ILE A 993 8.81 2.81 -13.61
N THR A 994 9.81 3.66 -13.86
CA THR A 994 10.17 4.19 -15.17
C THR A 994 11.38 3.45 -15.73
N LEU A 995 11.26 2.92 -16.95
CA LEU A 995 12.32 2.21 -17.66
C LEU A 995 12.89 3.14 -18.75
N GLU A 996 14.18 3.48 -18.64
CA GLU A 996 14.85 4.49 -19.49
C GLU A 996 16.22 4.01 -20.00
N GLN A 997 16.55 4.37 -21.24
CA GLN A 997 17.82 4.02 -21.87
C GLN A 997 19.01 4.65 -21.11
N SER A 998 20.04 3.83 -20.89
CA SER A 998 21.26 4.30 -20.23
C SER A 998 22.03 5.29 -21.09
N ASP A 999 22.92 6.07 -20.47
CA ASP A 999 23.84 6.97 -21.17
C ASP A 999 24.84 6.21 -22.06
N SER A 1000 24.99 4.89 -21.84
CA SER A 1000 25.78 3.98 -22.68
C SER A 1000 24.98 3.41 -23.87
N LEU A 1001 23.75 3.89 -24.11
CA LEU A 1001 22.85 3.45 -25.17
C LEU A 1001 22.48 1.95 -25.05
N VAL A 1002 22.35 1.46 -23.82
CA VAL A 1002 21.78 0.15 -23.54
C VAL A 1002 20.28 0.31 -23.34
N ASP A 1003 19.51 -0.35 -24.19
CA ASP A 1003 18.05 -0.33 -24.16
C ASP A 1003 17.51 -0.94 -22.86
N PRO A 1004 16.40 -0.41 -22.33
CA PRO A 1004 15.75 -0.98 -21.16
C PRO A 1004 15.38 -2.46 -21.31
N ALA A 1005 15.50 -3.21 -20.20
CA ALA A 1005 15.18 -4.62 -20.18
C ALA A 1005 14.57 -5.11 -18.86
N ILE A 1006 13.57 -5.99 -18.94
CA ILE A 1006 13.15 -6.86 -17.84
C ILE A 1006 13.50 -8.29 -18.20
N GLU A 1007 14.33 -8.93 -17.39
CA GLU A 1007 14.87 -10.27 -17.66
C GLU A 1007 14.44 -11.23 -16.54
N VAL A 1008 13.77 -12.33 -16.87
CA VAL A 1008 13.53 -13.43 -15.93
C VAL A 1008 14.38 -14.62 -16.33
N LEU A 1009 15.45 -14.86 -15.58
CA LEU A 1009 16.37 -15.97 -15.82
C LEU A 1009 15.87 -17.26 -15.16
N SER A 1010 15.24 -17.16 -13.99
CA SER A 1010 14.64 -18.28 -13.25
C SER A 1010 13.60 -17.78 -12.25
N GLY A 1011 12.57 -18.59 -12.01
CA GLY A 1011 11.51 -18.33 -11.04
C GLY A 1011 10.24 -17.76 -11.67
N ASP A 1012 9.13 -17.87 -10.94
CA ASP A 1012 7.86 -17.23 -11.28
C ASP A 1012 7.77 -15.93 -10.49
N HIS A 1013 7.54 -14.78 -11.15
CA HIS A 1013 7.61 -13.46 -10.52
C HIS A 1013 6.48 -12.54 -10.96
N GLU A 1014 6.22 -11.51 -10.16
CA GLU A 1014 5.16 -10.54 -10.41
C GLU A 1014 5.67 -9.10 -10.30
N ILE A 1015 5.17 -8.24 -11.18
CA ILE A 1015 5.24 -6.78 -11.06
C ILE A 1015 3.80 -6.30 -10.89
N GLN A 1016 3.48 -5.84 -9.69
CA GLN A 1016 2.15 -5.34 -9.27
C GLN A 1016 2.10 -3.81 -9.24
N VAL A 1017 3.20 -3.13 -9.60
CA VAL A 1017 3.33 -1.68 -9.68
C VAL A 1017 3.20 -1.20 -11.13
N ALA A 1018 2.71 0.03 -11.33
CA ALA A 1018 2.59 0.60 -12.66
C ALA A 1018 3.97 0.78 -13.33
N LEU A 1019 4.04 0.54 -14.64
CA LEU A 1019 5.25 0.70 -15.45
C LEU A 1019 5.10 1.87 -16.41
N THR A 1020 6.15 2.66 -16.59
CA THR A 1020 6.24 3.73 -17.60
C THR A 1020 7.50 3.52 -18.45
N LEU A 1021 7.36 3.54 -19.76
CA LEU A 1021 8.47 3.42 -20.70
C LEU A 1021 8.87 4.82 -21.18
N ALA A 1022 10.11 5.22 -20.90
CA ALA A 1022 10.72 6.39 -21.52
C ALA A 1022 11.31 6.05 -22.90
N ASP A 1023 11.72 4.79 -23.09
CA ASP A 1023 12.28 4.23 -24.32
C ASP A 1023 11.75 2.82 -24.59
N ASP A 1024 12.13 2.22 -25.72
CA ASP A 1024 11.77 0.84 -26.08
C ASP A 1024 12.20 -0.17 -25.01
N LEU A 1025 11.30 -1.05 -24.59
CA LEU A 1025 11.53 -2.05 -23.55
C LEU A 1025 11.49 -3.47 -24.12
N SER A 1026 12.48 -4.28 -23.73
CA SER A 1026 12.45 -5.74 -23.95
C SER A 1026 12.12 -6.48 -22.65
N VAL A 1027 11.17 -7.41 -22.68
CA VAL A 1027 10.84 -8.33 -21.59
C VAL A 1027 11.14 -9.74 -22.05
N THR A 1028 12.09 -10.40 -21.39
CA THR A 1028 12.56 -11.74 -21.77
C THR A 1028 12.47 -12.71 -20.61
N VAL A 1029 11.63 -13.73 -20.73
CA VAL A 1029 11.53 -14.85 -19.78
C VAL A 1029 12.22 -16.08 -20.34
N THR A 1030 13.34 -16.46 -19.73
CA THR A 1030 14.13 -17.65 -20.12
C THR A 1030 13.61 -18.91 -19.47
N SER A 1031 13.24 -18.85 -18.19
CA SER A 1031 12.70 -19.97 -17.41
C SER A 1031 11.81 -19.43 -16.29
N GLY A 1032 10.63 -20.04 -16.10
CA GLY A 1032 9.61 -19.54 -15.17
C GLY A 1032 8.59 -18.65 -15.89
N SER A 1033 8.08 -17.63 -15.21
CA SER A 1033 7.05 -16.72 -15.73
C SER A 1033 7.15 -15.32 -15.14
N LEU A 1034 6.58 -14.34 -15.86
CA LEU A 1034 6.40 -12.98 -15.36
C LEU A 1034 4.94 -12.56 -15.51
N ALA A 1035 4.33 -12.09 -14.42
CA ALA A 1035 3.02 -11.44 -14.45
C ALA A 1035 3.17 -9.93 -14.29
N LEU A 1036 2.58 -9.17 -15.21
CA LEU A 1036 2.47 -7.71 -15.16
C LEU A 1036 1.03 -7.38 -14.78
N ASN A 1037 0.82 -7.10 -13.50
CA ASN A 1037 -0.50 -7.03 -12.85
C ASN A 1037 -1.04 -5.59 -12.71
N ASN A 1038 -0.38 -4.60 -13.31
CA ASN A 1038 -0.77 -3.20 -13.23
C ASN A 1038 -0.53 -2.49 -14.57
N GLU A 1039 -0.99 -1.25 -14.68
CA GLU A 1039 -0.93 -0.46 -15.91
C GLU A 1039 0.49 -0.38 -16.48
N ILE A 1040 0.59 -0.53 -17.80
CA ILE A 1040 1.83 -0.29 -18.55
C ILE A 1040 1.62 0.88 -19.49
N ASN A 1041 2.26 2.01 -19.20
CA ASN A 1041 2.28 3.17 -20.07
C ASN A 1041 3.49 3.14 -21.00
N LEU A 1042 3.24 2.97 -22.30
CA LEU A 1042 4.28 2.87 -23.32
C LEU A 1042 4.91 4.22 -23.69
N GLY A 1043 4.22 5.34 -23.49
CA GLY A 1043 4.70 6.67 -23.88
C GLY A 1043 5.02 6.83 -25.38
N GLY A 1044 4.41 6.03 -26.26
CA GLY A 1044 4.71 5.99 -27.69
C GLY A 1044 5.83 5.01 -28.09
N ASN A 1045 6.43 4.30 -27.14
CA ASN A 1045 7.55 3.38 -27.36
C ASN A 1045 7.10 1.94 -27.66
N THR A 1046 8.07 1.08 -27.95
CA THR A 1046 7.88 -0.34 -28.26
C THR A 1046 8.08 -1.21 -27.02
N LEU A 1047 7.11 -2.07 -26.70
CA LEU A 1047 7.23 -3.14 -25.72
C LEU A 1047 7.38 -4.48 -26.43
N THR A 1048 8.53 -5.14 -26.31
CA THR A 1048 8.78 -6.47 -26.90
C THR A 1048 8.72 -7.54 -25.82
N LEU A 1049 7.83 -8.53 -25.96
CA LEU A 1049 7.61 -9.62 -25.01
C LEU A 1049 8.12 -10.96 -25.57
N SER A 1050 8.89 -11.70 -24.80
CA SER A 1050 9.41 -13.02 -25.16
C SER A 1050 9.37 -13.98 -23.97
N GLY A 1051 9.02 -15.25 -24.22
CA GLY A 1051 8.84 -16.26 -23.18
C GLY A 1051 7.42 -16.27 -22.58
N ALA A 1052 7.29 -16.72 -21.32
CA ALA A 1052 6.02 -16.82 -20.60
C ALA A 1052 5.72 -15.53 -19.84
N VAL A 1053 5.13 -14.55 -20.53
CA VAL A 1053 4.71 -13.27 -19.95
C VAL A 1053 3.18 -13.19 -19.95
N SER A 1054 2.60 -12.81 -18.82
CA SER A 1054 1.18 -12.47 -18.73
C SER A 1054 1.03 -10.97 -18.50
N VAL A 1055 0.22 -10.33 -19.33
CA VAL A 1055 -0.17 -8.92 -19.16
C VAL A 1055 -1.61 -8.94 -18.70
N ASN A 1056 -1.82 -8.53 -17.46
CA ASN A 1056 -3.07 -8.74 -16.76
C ASN A 1056 -3.84 -7.43 -16.51
N HIS A 1057 -3.30 -6.31 -16.99
CA HIS A 1057 -3.91 -4.98 -16.91
C HIS A 1057 -3.75 -4.23 -18.25
N ALA A 1058 -4.43 -3.08 -18.39
CA ALA A 1058 -4.37 -2.24 -19.58
C ALA A 1058 -2.95 -1.76 -19.95
N ILE A 1059 -2.66 -1.77 -21.25
CA ILE A 1059 -1.51 -1.08 -21.85
C ILE A 1059 -1.99 0.24 -22.44
N VAL A 1060 -1.36 1.37 -22.08
CA VAL A 1060 -1.78 2.73 -22.47
C VAL A 1060 -0.63 3.53 -23.10
N GLY A 1061 -0.90 4.76 -23.52
CA GLY A 1061 0.11 5.73 -23.93
C GLY A 1061 0.51 5.68 -25.41
N GLY A 1062 -0.12 4.85 -26.25
CA GLY A 1062 0.25 4.68 -27.66
C GLY A 1062 1.62 4.00 -27.83
N GLY A 1063 1.95 3.54 -29.04
CA GLY A 1063 3.21 2.85 -29.31
C GLY A 1063 2.99 1.50 -29.98
N THR A 1064 3.86 0.52 -29.72
CA THR A 1064 3.75 -0.82 -30.31
C THR A 1064 4.04 -1.91 -29.29
N VAL A 1065 3.17 -2.92 -29.20
CA VAL A 1065 3.42 -4.16 -28.43
C VAL A 1065 3.80 -5.27 -29.41
N VAL A 1066 4.96 -5.88 -29.23
CA VAL A 1066 5.47 -6.98 -30.04
C VAL A 1066 5.50 -8.26 -29.20
N ASN A 1067 4.63 -9.23 -29.50
CA ASN A 1067 4.66 -10.55 -28.85
C ASN A 1067 5.45 -11.57 -29.67
N LEU A 1068 6.59 -12.01 -29.14
CA LEU A 1068 7.41 -13.12 -29.64
C LEU A 1068 7.23 -14.42 -28.83
N GLY A 1069 6.56 -14.34 -27.67
CA GLY A 1069 6.34 -15.42 -26.72
C GLY A 1069 4.90 -15.93 -26.71
N SER A 1070 4.36 -16.17 -25.52
CA SER A 1070 2.93 -16.44 -25.33
C SER A 1070 2.28 -15.22 -24.68
N ILE A 1071 1.12 -14.79 -25.19
CA ILE A 1071 0.33 -13.72 -24.58
C ILE A 1071 -1.14 -14.15 -24.51
N ALA A 1072 -1.79 -13.89 -23.36
CA ALA A 1072 -3.23 -14.06 -23.20
C ALA A 1072 -3.97 -12.80 -23.67
N ALA A 1073 -5.30 -12.89 -23.80
CA ALA A 1073 -6.13 -11.76 -24.19
C ALA A 1073 -5.87 -10.53 -23.31
N ALA A 1074 -5.64 -9.38 -23.97
CA ALA A 1074 -5.32 -8.12 -23.32
C ALA A 1074 -5.91 -6.95 -24.11
N THR A 1075 -6.10 -5.82 -23.42
CA THR A 1075 -6.49 -4.54 -24.04
C THR A 1075 -5.24 -3.70 -24.22
N MET A 1076 -5.05 -3.18 -25.43
CA MET A 1076 -3.86 -2.43 -25.81
C MET A 1076 -4.26 -1.12 -26.49
N GLY A 1077 -4.01 -0.01 -25.81
CA GLY A 1077 -4.02 1.34 -26.37
C GLY A 1077 -2.84 1.62 -27.32
N ALA A 1078 -2.42 0.63 -28.11
CA ALA A 1078 -1.21 0.63 -28.93
C ALA A 1078 -1.40 -0.16 -30.23
N ASP A 1079 -0.44 -0.09 -31.15
CA ASP A 1079 -0.33 -1.05 -32.24
C ASP A 1079 0.11 -2.41 -31.68
N PHE A 1080 -0.37 -3.51 -32.25
CA PHE A 1080 -0.04 -4.87 -31.80
C PHE A 1080 0.56 -5.69 -32.93
N VAL A 1081 1.71 -6.30 -32.68
CA VAL A 1081 2.40 -7.22 -33.57
C VAL A 1081 2.54 -8.57 -32.87
N ASN A 1082 1.94 -9.61 -33.42
CA ASN A 1082 2.10 -10.97 -32.92
C ASN A 1082 2.96 -11.80 -33.87
N GLU A 1083 4.01 -12.41 -33.35
CA GLU A 1083 4.80 -13.46 -34.02
C GLU A 1083 4.82 -14.78 -33.24
N GLY A 1084 4.43 -14.73 -31.96
CA GLY A 1084 4.36 -15.88 -31.06
C GLY A 1084 2.99 -16.56 -30.98
N ILE A 1085 2.66 -17.04 -29.77
CA ILE A 1085 1.40 -17.69 -29.43
C ILE A 1085 0.46 -16.67 -28.81
N MET A 1086 -0.74 -16.55 -29.38
CA MET A 1086 -1.87 -15.91 -28.71
C MET A 1086 -2.72 -16.99 -28.06
N THR A 1087 -3.10 -16.81 -26.80
CA THR A 1087 -4.00 -17.72 -26.10
C THR A 1087 -5.33 -17.03 -25.82
N ILE A 1088 -6.43 -17.73 -26.09
CA ILE A 1088 -7.78 -17.33 -25.69
C ILE A 1088 -8.46 -18.48 -24.95
N GLU A 1089 -9.22 -18.18 -23.91
CA GLU A 1089 -10.11 -19.14 -23.27
C GLU A 1089 -11.52 -19.07 -23.88
N LEU A 1090 -12.13 -20.24 -24.06
CA LEU A 1090 -13.50 -20.43 -24.50
C LEU A 1090 -14.28 -21.08 -23.36
N ASP A 1091 -15.31 -20.40 -22.88
CA ASP A 1091 -16.20 -20.92 -21.85
C ASP A 1091 -17.67 -20.92 -22.33
N ALA A 1092 -18.61 -21.16 -21.41
CA ALA A 1092 -20.03 -21.17 -21.73
C ALA A 1092 -20.58 -19.77 -22.13
N LEU A 1093 -19.74 -18.74 -22.05
CA LEU A 1093 -20.10 -17.33 -21.97
C LEU A 1093 -19.49 -16.56 -23.15
N GLY A 1094 -18.39 -17.06 -23.73
CA GLY A 1094 -17.81 -16.53 -24.95
C GLY A 1094 -16.38 -17.01 -25.18
N ALA A 1095 -15.66 -16.24 -25.99
CA ALA A 1095 -14.21 -16.31 -26.08
C ALA A 1095 -13.62 -15.07 -25.44
N ASP A 1096 -12.46 -15.22 -24.80
CA ASP A 1096 -11.60 -14.09 -24.53
C ASP A 1096 -11.23 -13.38 -25.85
N SER A 1097 -11.08 -12.06 -25.79
CA SER A 1097 -10.77 -11.24 -26.95
C SER A 1097 -9.70 -10.21 -26.65
N PHE A 1098 -8.83 -9.98 -27.63
CA PHE A 1098 -7.90 -8.87 -27.66
C PHE A 1098 -8.59 -7.61 -28.19
N ASP A 1099 -8.42 -6.48 -27.52
CA ASP A 1099 -8.92 -5.20 -28.03
C ASP A 1099 -7.76 -4.23 -28.26
N ILE A 1100 -7.52 -3.89 -29.52
CA ILE A 1100 -6.35 -3.14 -29.98
C ILE A 1100 -6.81 -1.79 -30.52
N ALA A 1101 -6.45 -0.69 -29.87
CA ALA A 1101 -6.80 0.65 -30.36
C ALA A 1101 -6.12 0.97 -31.69
N GLY A 1102 -4.88 0.49 -31.88
CA GLY A 1102 -4.06 0.70 -33.06
C GLY A 1102 -4.24 -0.37 -34.15
N ASN A 1103 -3.22 -0.49 -35.01
CA ASN A 1103 -3.12 -1.53 -36.04
C ASN A 1103 -2.74 -2.88 -35.42
N ALA A 1104 -3.25 -3.99 -35.96
CA ALA A 1104 -2.92 -5.33 -35.54
C ALA A 1104 -2.29 -6.13 -36.69
N THR A 1105 -1.03 -6.58 -36.53
CA THR A 1105 -0.34 -7.47 -37.48
C THR A 1105 -0.07 -8.81 -36.83
N LEU A 1106 -0.75 -9.86 -37.27
CA LEU A 1106 -0.79 -11.17 -36.63
C LEU A 1106 -0.16 -12.25 -37.51
N SER A 1107 0.85 -12.90 -36.95
CA SER A 1107 1.50 -14.11 -37.43
C SER A 1107 1.67 -15.10 -36.27
N GLY A 1108 2.21 -16.29 -36.50
CA GLY A 1108 2.38 -17.30 -35.43
C GLY A 1108 1.13 -18.15 -35.21
N THR A 1109 0.80 -18.46 -33.96
CA THR A 1109 -0.23 -19.45 -33.60
C THR A 1109 -1.28 -18.86 -32.64
N LEU A 1110 -2.55 -19.17 -32.85
CA LEU A 1110 -3.63 -18.96 -31.89
C LEU A 1110 -3.97 -20.31 -31.22
N ASP A 1111 -3.75 -20.39 -29.90
CA ASP A 1111 -4.10 -21.49 -29.00
C ASP A 1111 -5.46 -21.21 -28.34
N VAL A 1112 -6.40 -22.15 -28.46
CA VAL A 1112 -7.78 -22.00 -28.00
C VAL A 1112 -8.04 -22.98 -26.86
N ARG A 1113 -8.19 -22.47 -25.64
CA ARG A 1113 -8.44 -23.31 -24.46
C ARG A 1113 -9.93 -23.38 -24.16
N THR A 1114 -10.55 -24.53 -24.35
CA THR A 1114 -11.96 -24.74 -23.96
C THR A 1114 -12.11 -25.19 -22.51
N ALA A 1115 -12.92 -24.48 -21.75
CA ALA A 1115 -13.35 -24.87 -20.42
C ALA A 1115 -14.12 -26.21 -20.44
N ALA A 1116 -14.04 -26.94 -19.33
CA ALA A 1116 -14.60 -28.29 -19.24
C ALA A 1116 -16.12 -28.32 -19.51
N GLY A 1117 -16.54 -29.11 -20.51
CA GLY A 1117 -17.95 -29.29 -20.86
C GLY A 1117 -18.51 -28.30 -21.89
N VAL A 1118 -17.68 -27.41 -22.43
CA VAL A 1118 -18.04 -26.48 -23.51
C VAL A 1118 -17.77 -27.13 -24.86
N GLU A 1119 -18.80 -27.23 -25.70
CA GLU A 1119 -18.69 -27.73 -27.06
C GLU A 1119 -18.43 -26.58 -28.05
N PRO A 1120 -17.53 -26.74 -29.03
CA PRO A 1120 -17.30 -25.74 -30.08
C PRO A 1120 -18.60 -25.43 -30.85
N ALA A 1121 -19.18 -24.25 -30.63
CA ALA A 1121 -20.38 -23.81 -31.34
C ALA A 1121 -20.33 -22.31 -31.66
N GLY A 1122 -20.85 -21.90 -32.83
CA GLY A 1122 -20.99 -20.49 -33.18
C GLY A 1122 -19.70 -19.82 -33.69
N SER A 1123 -19.69 -18.49 -33.64
CA SER A 1123 -18.58 -17.64 -34.04
C SER A 1123 -18.26 -16.66 -32.91
N TYR A 1124 -16.99 -16.49 -32.60
CA TYR A 1124 -16.45 -15.66 -31.54
C TYR A 1124 -15.51 -14.62 -32.13
N THR A 1125 -15.51 -13.41 -31.56
CA THR A 1125 -14.52 -12.39 -31.89
C THR A 1125 -13.29 -12.63 -31.03
N VAL A 1126 -12.14 -12.86 -31.66
CA VAL A 1126 -10.86 -13.10 -30.99
C VAL A 1126 -10.09 -11.80 -30.82
N LEU A 1127 -10.21 -10.90 -31.79
CA LEU A 1127 -9.51 -9.62 -31.77
C LEU A 1127 -10.32 -8.56 -32.48
N THR A 1128 -10.36 -7.36 -31.92
CA THR A 1128 -10.81 -6.11 -32.57
C THR A 1128 -9.62 -5.16 -32.71
N SER A 1129 -9.52 -4.51 -33.87
CA SER A 1129 -8.51 -3.48 -34.13
C SER A 1129 -9.20 -2.17 -34.54
N GLY A 1130 -8.86 -1.08 -33.86
CA GLY A 1130 -9.28 0.28 -34.23
C GLY A 1130 -8.59 0.76 -35.51
N GLY A 1131 -7.36 0.27 -35.77
CA GLY A 1131 -6.61 0.44 -37.01
C GLY A 1131 -6.77 -0.70 -38.02
N THR A 1132 -5.78 -0.93 -38.86
CA THR A 1132 -5.82 -2.02 -39.85
C THR A 1132 -5.47 -3.38 -39.22
N LEU A 1133 -6.21 -4.43 -39.59
CA LEU A 1133 -5.92 -5.82 -39.21
C LEU A 1133 -5.31 -6.62 -40.38
N ASP A 1134 -4.08 -7.13 -40.21
CA ASP A 1134 -3.48 -8.15 -41.07
C ASP A 1134 -3.27 -9.45 -40.28
N ALA A 1135 -4.07 -10.47 -40.57
CA ALA A 1135 -3.97 -11.79 -39.94
C ALA A 1135 -3.63 -12.90 -40.94
N ALA A 1136 -3.07 -12.56 -42.11
CA ALA A 1136 -2.88 -13.52 -43.21
C ALA A 1136 -1.91 -14.67 -42.86
N ASN A 1137 -1.01 -14.44 -41.89
CA ASN A 1137 0.02 -15.39 -41.49
C ASN A 1137 -0.25 -16.04 -40.11
N LEU A 1138 -1.41 -15.77 -39.50
CA LEU A 1138 -1.81 -16.39 -38.24
C LEU A 1138 -2.41 -17.79 -38.51
N ALA A 1139 -1.93 -18.79 -37.78
CA ALA A 1139 -2.45 -20.16 -37.82
C ALA A 1139 -3.16 -20.52 -36.51
N LEU A 1140 -4.09 -21.48 -36.54
CA LEU A 1140 -4.57 -22.12 -35.32
C LEU A 1140 -3.55 -23.13 -34.82
N ASP A 1141 -3.52 -23.37 -33.51
CA ASP A 1141 -2.79 -24.51 -32.96
C ASP A 1141 -3.25 -25.81 -33.65
N PRO A 1142 -2.34 -26.75 -33.96
CA PRO A 1142 -2.71 -28.02 -34.59
C PRO A 1142 -3.78 -28.81 -33.84
N SER A 1143 -3.88 -28.65 -32.52
CA SER A 1143 -4.93 -29.27 -31.71
C SER A 1143 -6.31 -28.66 -31.95
N ASP A 1144 -6.39 -27.38 -32.34
CA ASP A 1144 -7.62 -26.61 -32.54
C ASP A 1144 -8.09 -26.57 -34.00
N ALA A 1145 -7.19 -26.82 -34.95
CA ALA A 1145 -7.47 -26.71 -36.38
C ALA A 1145 -8.60 -27.63 -36.88
N GLY A 1146 -8.97 -28.67 -36.12
CA GLY A 1146 -10.09 -29.56 -36.41
C GLY A 1146 -11.44 -29.09 -35.83
N LEU A 1147 -11.40 -28.16 -34.87
CA LEU A 1147 -12.55 -27.65 -34.13
C LEU A 1147 -12.97 -26.26 -34.59
N TYR A 1148 -12.02 -25.46 -35.09
CA TYR A 1148 -12.27 -24.06 -35.45
C TYR A 1148 -11.69 -23.66 -36.81
N ARG A 1149 -12.21 -22.56 -37.35
CA ARG A 1149 -11.66 -21.85 -38.51
C ARG A 1149 -11.51 -20.36 -38.19
N LEU A 1150 -10.42 -19.76 -38.67
CA LEU A 1150 -10.22 -18.32 -38.60
C LEU A 1150 -10.80 -17.63 -39.85
N SER A 1151 -11.32 -16.43 -39.64
CA SER A 1151 -11.74 -15.52 -40.71
C SER A 1151 -11.60 -14.08 -40.26
N VAL A 1152 -11.44 -13.15 -41.22
CA VAL A 1152 -11.39 -11.72 -40.93
C VAL A 1152 -12.70 -11.08 -41.42
N SER A 1153 -13.31 -10.24 -40.60
CA SER A 1153 -14.53 -9.50 -40.91
C SER A 1153 -14.34 -8.03 -40.52
N GLY A 1154 -14.07 -7.16 -41.50
CA GLY A 1154 -13.65 -5.79 -41.22
C GLY A 1154 -12.31 -5.79 -40.50
N ASN A 1155 -12.22 -5.09 -39.37
CA ASN A 1155 -11.03 -5.05 -38.52
C ASN A 1155 -11.11 -6.05 -37.35
N SER A 1156 -11.97 -7.06 -37.46
CA SER A 1156 -12.13 -8.09 -36.43
C SER A 1156 -11.64 -9.45 -36.91
N LEU A 1157 -10.87 -10.14 -36.06
CA LEU A 1157 -10.52 -11.55 -36.23
C LEU A 1157 -11.63 -12.41 -35.60
N MET A 1158 -12.20 -13.30 -36.40
CA MET A 1158 -13.30 -14.18 -36.01
C MET A 1158 -12.84 -15.63 -35.95
N LEU A 1159 -13.13 -16.30 -34.84
CA LEU A 1159 -13.01 -17.75 -34.67
C LEU A 1159 -14.37 -18.40 -34.83
N THR A 1160 -14.53 -19.33 -35.77
CA THR A 1160 -15.82 -20.02 -35.99
C THR A 1160 -15.68 -21.51 -35.76
N ALA A 1161 -16.53 -22.09 -34.93
CA ALA A 1161 -16.57 -23.52 -34.73
C ALA A 1161 -16.93 -24.26 -36.03
N ILE A 1162 -16.26 -25.37 -36.30
CA ILE A 1162 -16.52 -26.27 -37.41
C ILE A 1162 -17.62 -27.25 -36.94
N PRO A 1163 -18.82 -27.23 -37.54
CA PRO A 1163 -19.88 -28.14 -37.11
C PRO A 1163 -19.49 -29.60 -37.38
N GLU A 1164 -19.73 -30.47 -36.41
CA GLU A 1164 -19.41 -31.90 -36.55
C GLU A 1164 -20.03 -32.52 -37.82
N PRO A 1165 -19.35 -33.48 -38.48
CA PRO A 1165 -19.85 -34.16 -39.67
C PRO A 1165 -21.24 -34.81 -39.51
N ALA A 1166 -21.63 -35.19 -38.28
CA ALA A 1166 -22.94 -35.78 -37.98
C ALA A 1166 -24.11 -34.79 -38.23
N SER A 1167 -23.90 -33.50 -37.96
CA SER A 1167 -24.86 -32.41 -38.15
C SER A 1167 -25.20 -32.19 -39.63
N LEU A 1168 -24.19 -32.26 -40.51
CA LEU A 1168 -24.35 -32.16 -41.95
C LEU A 1168 -25.08 -33.38 -42.53
N ALA A 1169 -24.82 -34.58 -42.00
CA ALA A 1169 -25.53 -35.79 -42.38
C ALA A 1169 -27.01 -35.75 -41.98
N LEU A 1170 -27.34 -35.27 -40.78
CA LEU A 1170 -28.73 -35.16 -40.30
C LEU A 1170 -29.50 -34.01 -40.96
N ALA A 1171 -28.82 -32.87 -41.21
CA ALA A 1171 -29.37 -31.77 -42.00
C ALA A 1171 -29.66 -32.24 -43.43
N CYS A 1172 -28.70 -32.89 -44.11
CA CYS A 1172 -28.93 -33.47 -45.44
C CYS A 1172 -30.04 -34.53 -45.45
N LEU A 1173 -30.14 -35.35 -44.40
CA LEU A 1173 -31.22 -36.34 -44.24
C LEU A 1173 -32.58 -35.65 -44.06
N SER A 1174 -32.64 -34.55 -43.30
CA SER A 1174 -33.85 -33.77 -43.09
C SER A 1174 -34.30 -33.02 -44.36
N THR A 1175 -33.37 -32.44 -45.13
CA THR A 1175 -33.66 -31.83 -46.43
C THR A 1175 -34.08 -32.89 -47.46
N MET A 1176 -33.46 -34.08 -47.43
CA MET A 1176 -33.90 -35.23 -48.25
C MET A 1176 -35.28 -35.77 -47.84
N LEU A 1177 -35.63 -35.74 -46.55
CA LEU A 1177 -36.97 -36.10 -46.03
C LEU A 1177 -38.04 -35.05 -46.39
N LEU A 1178 -37.69 -33.76 -46.39
CA LEU A 1178 -38.56 -32.66 -46.82
C LEU A 1178 -38.77 -32.63 -48.35
N LEU A 1179 -37.73 -32.94 -49.13
CA LEU A 1179 -37.83 -33.12 -50.59
C LEU A 1179 -38.52 -34.44 -50.97
N GLY A 1180 -38.38 -35.48 -50.16
CA GLY A 1180 -39.07 -36.76 -50.30
C GLY A 1180 -40.59 -36.67 -50.04
N ARG A 1181 -41.02 -35.80 -49.13
CA ARG A 1181 -42.46 -35.58 -48.85
C ARG A 1181 -43.20 -34.77 -49.92
N ARG A 1182 -42.53 -33.98 -50.77
CA ARG A 1182 -43.18 -33.31 -51.91
C ARG A 1182 -43.45 -34.22 -53.12
N LYS A 1183 -42.86 -35.42 -53.19
CA LYS A 1183 -43.14 -36.41 -54.26
C LYS A 1183 -44.14 -37.50 -53.87
N ALA A 1184 -44.53 -37.63 -52.59
CA ALA A 1184 -45.41 -38.69 -52.10
C ALA A 1184 -46.89 -38.29 -51.88
N ALA A 1185 -47.30 -37.06 -52.23
CA ALA A 1185 -48.69 -36.58 -52.08
C ALA A 1185 -49.47 -36.48 -53.42
N LYS A 1186 -49.08 -37.23 -54.46
CA LYS A 1186 -49.84 -37.29 -55.72
C LYS A 1186 -49.88 -38.73 -56.28
N GLY A 1187 -50.84 -39.50 -55.78
CA GLY A 1187 -51.18 -40.88 -56.19
C GLY A 1187 -50.99 -41.85 -55.02
N ILE A 1188 -51.97 -42.62 -54.55
CA ILE A 1188 -53.07 -43.30 -55.24
C ILE A 1188 -54.24 -43.53 -54.26
N ARG A 1189 -55.47 -43.45 -54.79
CA ARG A 1189 -56.76 -43.81 -54.17
C ARG A 1189 -56.84 -45.32 -53.88
N GLU A 1190 -57.37 -45.69 -52.71
CA GLU A 1190 -58.52 -46.58 -52.45
C GLU A 1190 -58.61 -46.93 -50.97
#